data_AF-C5DFT1-F1
#
_entry.id   AF-C5DFT1-F1
#
_cell.length_a   1.000
_cell.length_b   1.000
_cell.length_c   1.000
_cell.angle_alpha   90.00
_cell.angle_beta   90.00
_cell.angle_gamma   90.00
#
_symmetry.space_group_name_H-M   'P 1'
#
loop_
_entity.id
_entity.type
_entity.pdbx_description
1 polymer ?
#
loop_
_entity_poly.entity_id
_entity_poly.type
_entity_poly.pdbx_seq_one_letter_code
_entity_poly.pdbx_strand_id
1 'polypeptide(L)'
;MIMEYQCLVDQGCRHHGISSYEPSCHQSLALTLALMSNSNKKLSIEERLSLAARAKSRRKGKKPDSPTPSRATSDLNIEAKGSESPDLVQPAGREEEIHVELAKDGPSSACELDAILPSDYRDLPAETVVDILKPYLRKHVESLAPRGQPSGSSLMKLIREKDNIIEELREEGENLSKLELRNNSTIKELRDKLKATEKSLDSKKKLLDAKSAANALLENRLEEMQSQRKELERQLDSTTSERDRATKDTEELKTEVLSKLKKSLEDAESQSAQSQLQVRRLRDQNEEISIKASLKYQTLDETSRSEITRLETKLEEMRIKLYQFSSTQPKGGAVENSASGSKLLSKYNALENQLKASRGNWSSIESSFRQRTYELEAKLESTQRALDAAEEALGAAKKNQTSLKSAISFYKAEKSSLEKEVSRLTDITQSLEIDLRNVREDLKLWQEKYRIQKLELEEHLVKPKKPLDSPREDNQKARPERPSNGEQKIERISDWEIQDIENLQESFENENETSGLGSQYSLGEFSQNEEIEFSSSLRKSSLASLDLTPSQQQKTVVKPSQNSQMNAQMVSRLGSQIRRLETELASLKDSNSRLLKEKQNINDTIVKLMEENSNANKTKSQLKESLAHSDALEKKLNATLQLLGERSERVEELENDVDDLKELMQMQVQQMVELQERVR
;
A
#
# COMPACT_ATOMS: atom_id res chain seq x y z
N MET A 1 9.77 -3.88 -74.58
CA MET A 1 9.50 -5.18 -73.92
C MET A 1 8.65 -4.84 -72.70
N ILE A 2 7.35 -5.19 -72.61
CA ILE A 2 6.77 -6.57 -72.54
C ILE A 2 7.23 -7.19 -71.21
N MET A 3 6.41 -7.53 -70.18
CA MET A 3 4.94 -7.68 -69.94
C MET A 3 4.53 -6.93 -68.63
N GLU A 4 3.28 -6.57 -68.26
CA GLU A 4 1.89 -7.13 -68.36
C GLU A 4 1.40 -7.83 -67.06
N TYR A 5 0.06 -7.96 -66.86
CA TYR A 5 -0.70 -8.35 -65.63
C TYR A 5 -0.86 -7.24 -64.55
N GLN A 6 -2.03 -6.63 -64.23
CA GLN A 6 -3.48 -6.92 -64.42
C GLN A 6 -4.00 -7.99 -63.42
N CYS A 7 -4.78 -7.70 -62.35
CA CYS A 7 -6.10 -7.04 -62.13
C CYS A 7 -7.30 -8.05 -62.15
N LEU A 8 -8.48 -7.67 -61.58
CA LEU A 8 -9.72 -8.44 -61.30
C LEU A 8 -9.73 -9.19 -59.94
N VAL A 9 -10.82 -9.41 -59.19
CA VAL A 9 -12.26 -9.00 -59.11
C VAL A 9 -12.72 -9.45 -57.68
N ASP A 10 -13.48 -8.76 -56.82
CA ASP A 10 -14.75 -7.98 -56.87
C ASP A 10 -16.06 -8.83 -56.73
N GLN A 11 -17.05 -8.29 -55.99
CA GLN A 11 -18.45 -8.78 -55.78
C GLN A 11 -18.64 -10.08 -54.94
N GLY A 12 -19.70 -10.28 -54.15
CA GLY A 12 -20.83 -9.40 -53.76
C GLY A 12 -21.99 -10.20 -53.08
N CYS A 13 -23.11 -9.52 -52.74
CA CYS A 13 -24.38 -10.07 -52.19
C CYS A 13 -24.39 -10.58 -50.72
N ARG A 14 -25.46 -10.47 -49.91
CA ARG A 14 -26.82 -9.92 -50.10
C ARG A 14 -27.49 -9.51 -48.78
N HIS A 15 -28.45 -8.58 -48.91
CA HIS A 15 -29.50 -8.17 -47.97
C HIS A 15 -30.14 -9.24 -47.07
N HIS A 16 -30.60 -8.80 -45.88
CA HIS A 16 -32.01 -8.84 -45.47
C HIS A 16 -32.29 -7.73 -44.46
N GLY A 17 -33.46 -7.08 -44.54
CA GLY A 17 -33.94 -6.12 -43.54
C GLY A 17 -35.37 -6.46 -43.15
N ILE A 18 -35.70 -6.33 -41.86
CA ILE A 18 -37.06 -6.42 -41.33
C ILE A 18 -37.26 -5.28 -40.32
N SER A 19 -38.38 -4.58 -40.46
CA SER A 19 -38.85 -3.52 -39.56
C SER A 19 -39.91 -4.09 -38.62
N SER A 20 -39.88 -3.73 -37.33
CA SER A 20 -41.10 -3.65 -36.51
C SER A 20 -40.87 -3.04 -35.11
N TYR A 21 -41.54 -1.92 -34.86
CA TYR A 21 -42.27 -1.54 -33.62
C TYR A 21 -41.59 -1.49 -32.22
N GLU A 22 -41.75 -0.30 -31.62
CA GLU A 22 -41.83 0.03 -30.18
C GLU A 22 -42.75 -0.89 -29.35
N PRO A 23 -42.68 -0.96 -27.98
CA PRO A 23 -42.61 0.23 -27.12
C PRO A 23 -41.90 0.16 -25.74
N SER A 24 -41.78 1.35 -25.12
CA SER A 24 -41.85 1.67 -23.69
C SER A 24 -41.16 0.76 -22.65
N CYS A 25 -40.14 1.31 -21.98
CA CYS A 25 -39.86 0.97 -20.58
C CYS A 25 -39.33 2.17 -19.76
N HIS A 26 -40.05 3.29 -19.79
CA HIS A 26 -39.84 4.43 -18.88
C HIS A 26 -40.30 4.10 -17.44
N GLN A 27 -39.61 3.22 -16.72
CA GLN A 27 -39.82 3.09 -15.26
C GLN A 27 -38.72 2.43 -14.40
N SER A 28 -37.59 1.98 -14.95
CA SER A 28 -36.54 1.32 -14.14
C SER A 28 -35.27 2.15 -13.86
N LEU A 29 -35.14 3.37 -14.40
CA LEU A 29 -33.95 4.22 -14.24
C LEU A 29 -34.07 5.30 -13.14
N ALA A 30 -35.26 5.53 -12.58
CA ALA A 30 -35.48 6.54 -11.55
C ALA A 30 -35.11 6.06 -10.13
N LEU A 31 -35.15 4.75 -9.85
CA LEU A 31 -34.92 4.22 -8.50
C LEU A 31 -33.44 4.03 -8.14
N THR A 32 -32.56 3.88 -9.14
CA THR A 32 -31.11 3.70 -8.95
C THR A 32 -30.34 5.01 -8.75
N LEU A 33 -30.88 6.14 -9.23
CA LEU A 33 -30.29 7.47 -9.03
C LEU A 33 -30.50 8.04 -7.61
N ALA A 34 -31.51 7.56 -6.87
CA ALA A 34 -31.86 8.07 -5.54
C ALA A 34 -31.01 7.48 -4.39
N LEU A 35 -30.26 6.40 -4.61
CA LEU A 35 -29.49 5.70 -3.57
C LEU A 35 -27.98 6.01 -3.57
N MET A 36 -27.48 6.80 -4.53
CA MET A 36 -26.04 7.11 -4.65
C MET A 36 -25.66 8.57 -4.37
N SER A 37 -26.60 9.47 -4.07
CA SER A 37 -26.31 10.89 -3.81
C SER A 37 -26.12 11.28 -2.33
N ASN A 38 -26.18 10.32 -1.40
CA ASN A 38 -26.27 10.60 0.05
C ASN A 38 -25.05 10.14 0.90
N SER A 39 -23.90 9.83 0.28
CA SER A 39 -22.69 9.37 0.99
C SER A 39 -21.68 10.48 1.37
N ASN A 40 -21.88 11.73 0.94
CA ASN A 40 -20.96 12.85 1.19
C ASN A 40 -21.32 13.75 2.38
N LYS A 41 -21.96 13.19 3.41
CA LYS A 41 -21.98 13.81 4.75
C LYS A 41 -20.94 13.11 5.61
N LYS A 42 -19.80 13.77 5.84
CA LYS A 42 -18.77 13.29 6.78
C LYS A 42 -19.41 13.25 8.18
N LEU A 43 -19.74 12.04 8.66
CA LEU A 43 -20.23 11.79 10.01
C LEU A 43 -19.41 12.60 11.02
N SER A 44 -20.09 13.36 11.87
CA SER A 44 -19.44 14.21 12.88
C SER A 44 -18.57 13.36 13.80
N ILE A 45 -17.51 13.95 14.36
CA ILE A 45 -16.66 13.28 15.37
C ILE A 45 -17.51 12.73 16.52
N GLU A 46 -18.57 13.46 16.90
CA GLU A 46 -19.53 13.05 17.93
C GLU A 46 -20.39 11.84 17.52
N GLU A 47 -20.82 11.74 16.26
CA GLU A 47 -21.53 10.56 15.73
C GLU A 47 -20.60 9.33 15.66
N ARG A 48 -19.34 9.53 15.26
CA ARG A 48 -18.32 8.47 15.22
C ARG A 48 -18.02 7.93 16.62
N LEU A 49 -17.88 8.82 17.60
CA LEU A 49 -17.71 8.45 19.02
C LEU A 49 -18.96 7.76 19.58
N SER A 50 -20.16 8.23 19.22
CA SER A 50 -21.43 7.62 19.63
C SER A 50 -21.63 6.20 19.05
N LEU A 51 -21.20 5.97 17.81
CA LEU A 51 -21.20 4.63 17.20
C LEU A 51 -20.16 3.70 17.84
N ALA A 52 -18.97 4.21 18.13
CA ALA A 52 -17.93 3.45 18.85
C ALA A 52 -18.37 3.08 20.28
N ALA A 53 -19.10 3.96 20.96
CA ALA A 53 -19.70 3.70 22.28
C ALA A 53 -20.79 2.62 22.22
N ARG A 54 -21.68 2.67 21.20
CA ARG A 54 -22.73 1.64 21.00
C ARG A 54 -22.14 0.27 20.63
N ALA A 55 -21.00 0.21 19.94
CA ALA A 55 -20.35 -1.05 19.56
C ALA A 55 -19.82 -1.88 20.75
N LYS A 56 -19.50 -1.25 21.90
CA LYS A 56 -19.05 -1.97 23.12
C LYS A 56 -20.17 -2.48 24.02
N SER A 57 -21.44 -2.22 23.68
CA SER A 57 -22.60 -2.55 24.53
C SER A 57 -23.55 -3.57 23.89
N ARG A 58 -23.13 -4.84 23.78
CA ARG A 58 -24.03 -6.01 23.64
C ARG A 58 -23.31 -7.38 23.73
N ARG A 59 -23.05 -7.86 24.95
CA ARG A 59 -22.93 -9.31 25.25
C ARG A 59 -23.60 -9.66 26.59
N LYS A 60 -24.94 -9.72 26.57
CA LYS A 60 -25.75 -10.52 27.50
C LYS A 60 -27.08 -10.84 26.81
N GLY A 61 -27.42 -12.12 26.69
CA GLY A 61 -28.44 -12.59 25.73
C GLY A 61 -29.86 -12.71 26.29
N LYS A 62 -30.77 -13.23 25.46
CA LYS A 62 -32.07 -13.85 25.80
C LYS A 62 -32.62 -14.58 24.55
N LYS A 63 -33.29 -15.71 24.74
CA LYS A 63 -34.20 -16.36 23.76
C LYS A 63 -35.56 -15.59 23.76
N PRO A 64 -36.50 -15.87 22.84
CA PRO A 64 -37.44 -17.01 23.02
C PRO A 64 -37.72 -17.81 21.72
N ASP A 65 -38.69 -18.72 21.78
CA ASP A 65 -38.89 -19.86 20.86
C ASP A 65 -40.11 -19.71 19.91
N SER A 66 -40.02 -20.27 18.68
CA SER A 66 -41.06 -21.11 17.99
C SER A 66 -42.44 -20.52 17.56
N PRO A 67 -43.29 -21.21 16.75
CA PRO A 67 -43.03 -22.04 15.53
C PRO A 67 -44.13 -21.96 14.39
N THR A 68 -44.00 -22.87 13.39
CA THR A 68 -45.07 -23.56 12.57
C THR A 68 -45.81 -22.84 11.40
N PRO A 69 -46.42 -23.56 10.40
CA PRO A 69 -46.18 -24.95 9.91
C PRO A 69 -46.30 -25.19 8.37
N SER A 70 -46.10 -26.46 7.95
CA SER A 70 -46.73 -27.18 6.79
C SER A 70 -46.13 -27.06 5.37
N ARG A 71 -46.30 -28.04 4.43
CA ARG A 71 -46.49 -29.53 4.48
C ARG A 71 -46.43 -30.13 3.04
N ALA A 72 -45.75 -31.27 2.89
CA ALA A 72 -45.88 -32.36 1.87
C ALA A 72 -45.69 -32.11 0.35
N THR A 73 -44.83 -32.94 -0.27
CA THR A 73 -45.04 -33.94 -1.37
C THR A 73 -43.63 -34.35 -1.87
N SER A 74 -43.14 -35.59 -1.82
CA SER A 74 -43.52 -36.85 -2.51
C SER A 74 -43.49 -36.75 -4.05
N ASP A 75 -42.36 -37.09 -4.71
CA ASP A 75 -42.09 -38.47 -5.23
C ASP A 75 -40.95 -38.54 -6.29
N LEU A 76 -40.18 -39.66 -6.24
CA LEU A 76 -39.49 -40.41 -7.34
C LEU A 76 -38.64 -39.64 -8.40
N ASN A 77 -37.44 -40.05 -8.83
CA ASN A 77 -37.09 -41.37 -9.38
C ASN A 77 -35.56 -41.54 -9.73
N ILE A 78 -34.99 -42.71 -9.41
CA ILE A 78 -33.94 -43.55 -10.08
C ILE A 78 -32.79 -42.91 -10.91
N GLU A 79 -31.53 -43.21 -10.52
CA GLU A 79 -30.44 -43.92 -11.28
C GLU A 79 -29.08 -43.67 -10.57
N ALA A 80 -28.03 -44.52 -10.52
CA ALA A 80 -27.75 -45.96 -10.61
C ALA A 80 -26.20 -46.11 -10.66
N LYS A 81 -25.64 -47.26 -10.24
CA LYS A 81 -24.19 -47.65 -10.14
C LYS A 81 -23.48 -47.25 -8.82
N GLY A 82 -22.68 -48.10 -8.17
CA GLY A 82 -22.45 -49.55 -8.38
C GLY A 82 -21.08 -50.05 -7.87
N SER A 83 -21.08 -51.08 -6.99
CA SER A 83 -19.93 -51.89 -6.51
C SER A 83 -18.78 -51.14 -5.76
N GLU A 84 -18.06 -51.72 -4.79
CA GLU A 84 -17.73 -53.12 -4.48
C GLU A 84 -17.83 -53.49 -2.97
N SER A 85 -17.93 -54.80 -2.70
CA SER A 85 -17.65 -55.51 -1.43
C SER A 85 -16.87 -56.80 -1.80
N PRO A 86 -16.17 -57.53 -0.89
CA PRO A 86 -16.62 -58.14 0.37
C PRO A 86 -15.62 -57.86 1.56
N ASP A 87 -15.64 -58.43 2.77
CA ASP A 87 -15.99 -59.81 3.18
C ASP A 87 -16.34 -59.97 4.69
N LEU A 88 -16.79 -61.19 5.05
CA LEU A 88 -17.39 -61.68 6.30
C LEU A 88 -16.55 -61.44 7.59
N VAL A 89 -17.15 -61.37 8.81
CA VAL A 89 -17.61 -62.52 9.63
C VAL A 89 -18.75 -62.14 10.62
N GLN A 90 -19.60 -63.12 10.92
CA GLN A 90 -20.78 -63.16 11.81
C GLN A 90 -20.61 -64.35 12.81
N PRO A 91 -21.55 -64.72 13.73
CA PRO A 91 -22.71 -64.05 14.35
C PRO A 91 -22.86 -64.35 15.89
N ALA A 92 -24.08 -64.17 16.41
CA ALA A 92 -24.68 -64.68 17.67
C ALA A 92 -24.41 -63.93 18.99
N GLY A 93 -25.42 -63.68 19.86
CA GLY A 93 -26.88 -63.83 19.68
C GLY A 93 -27.66 -63.76 21.00
N ARG A 94 -28.95 -63.38 20.91
CA ARG A 94 -30.05 -63.54 21.91
C ARG A 94 -29.91 -62.82 23.26
N GLU A 95 -30.76 -61.84 23.57
CA GLU A 95 -32.17 -61.89 24.03
C GLU A 95 -32.21 -61.67 25.54
N GLU A 96 -32.79 -60.56 25.99
CA GLU A 96 -33.44 -60.49 27.30
C GLU A 96 -34.57 -59.45 27.23
N GLU A 97 -35.78 -59.88 27.60
CA GLU A 97 -37.00 -59.10 27.54
C GLU A 97 -37.15 -58.24 28.79
N ILE A 98 -37.64 -57.00 28.65
CA ILE A 98 -38.18 -56.24 29.79
C ILE A 98 -39.65 -55.98 29.52
N HIS A 99 -40.49 -56.87 30.05
CA HIS A 99 -41.92 -56.65 30.17
C HIS A 99 -42.20 -55.48 31.12
N VAL A 100 -43.02 -54.53 30.68
CA VAL A 100 -43.57 -53.46 31.52
C VAL A 100 -44.98 -53.86 31.92
N GLU A 101 -45.16 -54.38 33.13
CA GLU A 101 -46.48 -54.55 33.72
C GLU A 101 -47.00 -53.20 34.23
N LEU A 102 -48.14 -52.76 33.71
CA LEU A 102 -48.96 -51.73 34.35
C LEU A 102 -49.97 -52.38 35.28
N ALA A 103 -50.10 -51.80 36.47
CA ALA A 103 -51.02 -52.25 37.51
C ALA A 103 -52.48 -52.35 37.03
N LYS A 104 -53.19 -53.33 37.58
CA LYS A 104 -54.66 -53.34 37.64
C LYS A 104 -55.11 -53.50 39.08
N ASP A 105 -56.01 -52.61 39.47
CA ASP A 105 -56.68 -52.65 40.76
C ASP A 105 -57.58 -53.89 40.91
N GLY A 106 -57.79 -54.28 42.16
CA GLY A 106 -58.99 -54.99 42.61
C GLY A 106 -59.36 -54.50 44.02
N PRO A 107 -60.46 -54.99 44.62
CA PRO A 107 -61.48 -55.88 44.08
C PRO A 107 -62.90 -55.29 44.17
N SER A 108 -63.88 -55.83 43.44
CA SER A 108 -65.31 -55.54 43.69
C SER A 108 -66.23 -56.69 43.24
N SER A 109 -66.59 -57.53 44.21
CA SER A 109 -67.94 -58.08 44.47
C SER A 109 -68.97 -58.18 43.31
N ALA A 110 -68.62 -58.76 42.17
CA ALA A 110 -69.55 -58.99 41.05
C ALA A 110 -69.95 -60.47 40.85
N CYS A 111 -69.17 -61.43 41.35
CA CYS A 111 -69.24 -62.83 40.90
C CYS A 111 -70.23 -63.76 41.64
N GLU A 112 -71.04 -63.28 42.59
CA GLU A 112 -71.99 -64.14 43.33
C GLU A 112 -73.44 -64.08 42.80
N LEU A 113 -73.80 -63.09 41.98
CA LEU A 113 -75.14 -62.95 41.40
C LEU A 113 -75.30 -63.68 40.06
N ASP A 114 -74.26 -63.69 39.22
CA ASP A 114 -74.25 -64.40 37.93
C ASP A 114 -74.29 -65.93 38.06
N ALA A 115 -74.06 -66.48 39.26
CA ALA A 115 -74.10 -67.93 39.53
C ALA A 115 -75.48 -68.46 39.94
N ILE A 116 -76.44 -67.58 40.23
CA ILE A 116 -77.77 -67.95 40.78
C ILE A 116 -78.91 -67.69 39.75
N LEU A 117 -78.63 -66.89 38.72
CA LEU A 117 -79.57 -66.59 37.63
C LEU A 117 -79.26 -67.45 36.39
N PRO A 118 -80.25 -68.14 35.79
CA PRO A 118 -80.07 -68.78 34.48
C PRO A 118 -79.64 -67.78 33.40
N SER A 119 -78.85 -68.22 32.43
CA SER A 119 -78.22 -67.37 31.40
C SER A 119 -79.19 -66.49 30.60
N ASP A 120 -80.45 -66.91 30.50
CA ASP A 120 -81.48 -66.30 29.65
C ASP A 120 -82.43 -65.37 30.45
N TYR A 121 -81.99 -64.91 31.64
CA TYR A 121 -82.79 -64.10 32.58
C TYR A 121 -83.38 -62.80 32.01
N ARG A 122 -82.93 -62.35 30.83
CA ARG A 122 -83.44 -61.14 30.15
C ARG A 122 -84.72 -61.36 29.34
N ASP A 123 -85.03 -62.62 28.98
CA ASP A 123 -86.15 -62.96 28.11
C ASP A 123 -87.34 -63.60 28.86
N LEU A 124 -87.27 -63.72 30.19
CA LEU A 124 -88.35 -64.23 31.04
C LEU A 124 -89.20 -63.10 31.66
N PRO A 125 -90.52 -63.29 31.82
CA PRO A 125 -91.38 -62.31 32.48
C PRO A 125 -91.04 -62.17 33.96
N ALA A 126 -90.96 -60.91 34.44
CA ALA A 126 -90.39 -60.54 35.74
C ALA A 126 -90.98 -61.28 36.96
N GLU A 127 -92.25 -61.71 36.89
CA GLU A 127 -92.91 -62.48 37.96
C GLU A 127 -92.18 -63.81 38.24
N THR A 128 -91.73 -64.51 37.18
CA THR A 128 -91.02 -65.79 37.32
C THR A 128 -89.61 -65.65 37.92
N VAL A 129 -88.92 -64.55 37.64
CA VAL A 129 -87.60 -64.25 38.21
C VAL A 129 -87.70 -63.94 39.71
N VAL A 130 -88.77 -63.26 40.13
CA VAL A 130 -89.03 -62.95 41.55
C VAL A 130 -89.37 -64.20 42.37
N ASP A 131 -90.08 -65.18 41.79
CA ASP A 131 -90.38 -66.45 42.48
C ASP A 131 -89.12 -67.33 42.69
N ILE A 132 -88.14 -67.26 41.77
CA ILE A 132 -86.85 -67.96 41.92
C ILE A 132 -86.01 -67.35 43.06
N LEU A 133 -86.07 -66.04 43.30
CA LEU A 133 -85.32 -65.37 44.39
C LEU A 133 -85.94 -65.52 45.79
N LYS A 134 -87.27 -65.67 45.89
CA LYS A 134 -88.01 -65.76 47.18
C LYS A 134 -87.42 -66.77 48.20
N PRO A 135 -87.06 -68.02 47.86
CA PRO A 135 -86.52 -68.97 48.84
C PRO A 135 -85.11 -68.61 49.32
N TYR A 136 -84.27 -68.01 48.47
CA TYR A 136 -82.89 -67.63 48.82
C TYR A 136 -82.84 -66.42 49.76
N LEU A 137 -83.69 -65.42 49.53
CA LEU A 137 -83.80 -64.26 50.43
C LEU A 137 -84.30 -64.66 51.82
N ARG A 138 -85.24 -65.61 51.92
CA ARG A 138 -85.72 -66.14 53.21
C ARG A 138 -84.58 -66.80 54.01
N LYS A 139 -83.77 -67.62 53.34
CA LYS A 139 -82.65 -68.35 53.95
C LYS A 139 -81.53 -67.42 54.46
N HIS A 140 -81.26 -66.31 53.76
CA HIS A 140 -80.28 -65.31 54.21
C HIS A 140 -80.77 -64.50 55.43
N VAL A 141 -82.06 -64.15 55.49
CA VAL A 141 -82.64 -63.42 56.63
C VAL A 141 -82.64 -64.27 57.91
N GLU A 142 -82.86 -65.58 57.82
CA GLU A 142 -82.75 -66.49 58.98
C GLU A 142 -81.29 -66.77 59.40
N SER A 143 -80.31 -66.59 58.52
CA SER A 143 -78.88 -66.80 58.83
C SER A 143 -78.20 -65.63 59.57
N LEU A 144 -78.85 -64.47 59.69
CA LEU A 144 -78.27 -63.23 60.26
C LEU A 144 -78.81 -62.86 61.66
N ALA A 145 -79.47 -63.80 62.36
CA ALA A 145 -80.06 -63.57 63.67
C ALA A 145 -79.33 -64.31 64.82
N PRO A 146 -78.28 -63.71 65.43
CA PRO A 146 -77.69 -64.26 66.65
C PRO A 146 -78.57 -63.96 67.88
N ARG A 147 -79.24 -65.01 68.39
CA ARG A 147 -79.75 -65.04 69.77
C ARG A 147 -78.59 -65.38 70.72
N GLY A 148 -78.40 -64.64 71.82
CA GLY A 148 -77.54 -65.07 72.93
C GLY A 148 -76.93 -63.94 73.77
N GLN A 149 -76.98 -64.06 75.10
CA GLN A 149 -76.49 -63.06 76.06
C GLN A 149 -74.98 -63.19 76.37
N PRO A 150 -74.31 -62.12 76.85
CA PRO A 150 -72.86 -62.09 77.03
C PRO A 150 -72.38 -62.50 78.44
N SER A 151 -71.17 -63.08 78.52
CA SER A 151 -70.38 -63.16 79.76
C SER A 151 -69.20 -62.17 79.70
N GLY A 152 -69.26 -61.13 80.55
CA GLY A 152 -68.45 -59.91 80.38
C GLY A 152 -66.93 -60.04 80.49
N SER A 153 -66.39 -61.17 80.95
CA SER A 153 -64.93 -61.36 81.11
C SER A 153 -64.21 -61.73 79.81
N SER A 154 -64.84 -62.55 78.95
CA SER A 154 -64.23 -62.98 77.68
C SER A 154 -64.23 -61.85 76.66
N LEU A 155 -65.33 -61.09 76.60
CA LEU A 155 -65.47 -59.94 75.71
C LEU A 155 -64.44 -58.85 76.01
N MET A 156 -64.16 -58.57 77.29
CA MET A 156 -63.20 -57.53 77.67
C MET A 156 -61.75 -57.88 77.31
N LYS A 157 -61.37 -59.17 77.33
CA LYS A 157 -60.05 -59.63 76.87
C LYS A 157 -59.94 -59.54 75.36
N LEU A 158 -60.95 -60.02 74.64
CA LEU A 158 -60.99 -59.96 73.18
C LEU A 158 -60.98 -58.50 72.68
N ILE A 159 -61.67 -57.58 73.36
CA ILE A 159 -61.60 -56.14 73.06
C ILE A 159 -60.16 -55.64 73.23
N ARG A 160 -59.48 -55.92 74.35
CA ARG A 160 -58.08 -55.49 74.54
C ARG A 160 -57.11 -56.11 73.54
N GLU A 161 -57.30 -57.37 73.16
CA GLU A 161 -56.51 -58.02 72.12
C GLU A 161 -56.76 -57.36 70.75
N LYS A 162 -58.00 -57.01 70.43
CA LYS A 162 -58.35 -56.26 69.22
C LYS A 162 -57.82 -54.83 69.24
N ASP A 163 -57.86 -54.13 70.38
CA ASP A 163 -57.32 -52.79 70.56
C ASP A 163 -55.78 -52.80 70.43
N ASN A 164 -55.10 -53.81 70.99
CA ASN A 164 -53.65 -53.99 70.80
C ASN A 164 -53.30 -54.26 69.33
N ILE A 165 -54.05 -55.12 68.63
CA ILE A 165 -53.86 -55.36 67.18
C ILE A 165 -54.13 -54.09 66.37
N ILE A 166 -55.12 -53.27 66.77
CA ILE A 166 -55.38 -51.97 66.15
C ILE A 166 -54.19 -51.02 66.38
N GLU A 167 -53.61 -50.99 67.58
CA GLU A 167 -52.46 -50.13 67.88
C GLU A 167 -51.20 -50.60 67.12
N GLU A 168 -50.92 -51.91 67.07
CA GLU A 168 -49.84 -52.49 66.24
C GLU A 168 -50.03 -52.14 64.75
N LEU A 169 -51.24 -52.30 64.19
CA LEU A 169 -51.56 -51.90 62.82
C LEU A 169 -51.46 -50.39 62.59
N ARG A 170 -51.64 -49.56 63.63
CA ARG A 170 -51.45 -48.09 63.54
C ARG A 170 -49.98 -47.72 63.61
N GLU A 171 -49.17 -48.38 64.43
CA GLU A 171 -47.72 -48.22 64.43
C GLU A 171 -47.10 -48.69 63.11
N GLU A 172 -47.53 -49.84 62.59
CA GLU A 172 -47.15 -50.32 61.25
C GLU A 172 -47.60 -49.35 60.16
N GLY A 173 -48.84 -48.86 60.21
CA GLY A 173 -49.35 -47.85 59.27
C GLY A 173 -48.58 -46.52 59.33
N GLU A 174 -48.20 -46.06 60.52
CA GLU A 174 -47.38 -44.86 60.70
C GLU A 174 -45.95 -45.08 60.19
N ASN A 175 -45.37 -46.26 60.41
CA ASN A 175 -44.04 -46.62 59.93
C ASN A 175 -43.99 -46.81 58.41
N LEU A 176 -45.01 -47.42 57.81
CA LEU A 176 -45.19 -47.49 56.36
C LEU A 176 -45.37 -46.09 55.77
N SER A 177 -46.22 -45.24 56.34
CA SER A 177 -46.39 -43.85 55.92
C SER A 177 -45.07 -43.04 55.97
N LYS A 178 -44.27 -43.21 57.04
CA LYS A 178 -42.92 -42.62 57.13
C LYS A 178 -41.97 -43.15 56.04
N LEU A 179 -42.05 -44.45 55.72
CA LEU A 179 -41.22 -45.06 54.67
C LEU A 179 -41.64 -44.60 53.27
N GLU A 180 -42.94 -44.55 52.99
CA GLU A 180 -43.51 -43.99 51.76
C GLU A 180 -43.16 -42.52 51.58
N LEU A 181 -43.18 -41.72 52.66
CA LEU A 181 -42.77 -40.31 52.60
C LEU A 181 -41.29 -40.17 52.22
N ARG A 182 -40.41 -40.99 52.81
CA ARG A 182 -38.97 -41.05 52.48
C ARG A 182 -38.71 -41.55 51.05
N ASN A 183 -39.47 -42.54 50.60
CA ASN A 183 -39.38 -43.05 49.24
C ASN A 183 -39.89 -42.01 48.23
N ASN A 184 -40.98 -41.30 48.53
CA ASN A 184 -41.46 -40.19 47.69
C ASN A 184 -40.49 -39.00 47.69
N SER A 185 -39.85 -38.66 48.82
CA SER A 185 -38.85 -37.58 48.86
C SER A 185 -37.60 -37.94 48.07
N THR A 186 -37.08 -39.17 48.19
CA THR A 186 -35.94 -39.64 47.41
C THR A 186 -36.26 -39.78 45.92
N ILE A 187 -37.43 -40.29 45.54
CA ILE A 187 -37.90 -40.32 44.15
C ILE A 187 -38.03 -38.89 43.59
N LYS A 188 -38.51 -37.93 44.38
CA LYS A 188 -38.57 -36.51 43.98
C LYS A 188 -37.17 -35.94 43.76
N GLU A 189 -36.24 -36.16 44.68
CA GLU A 189 -34.84 -35.76 44.51
C GLU A 189 -34.19 -36.39 43.27
N LEU A 190 -34.44 -37.68 43.01
CA LEU A 190 -33.93 -38.38 41.83
C LEU A 190 -34.53 -37.81 40.54
N ARG A 191 -35.82 -37.49 40.51
CA ARG A 191 -36.48 -36.81 39.37
C ARG A 191 -35.91 -35.40 39.15
N ASP A 192 -35.62 -34.65 40.21
CA ASP A 192 -35.03 -33.31 40.10
C ASP A 192 -33.55 -33.36 39.69
N LYS A 193 -32.79 -34.35 40.18
CA LYS A 193 -31.43 -34.67 39.71
C LYS A 193 -31.43 -35.08 38.23
N LEU A 194 -32.34 -35.96 37.80
CA LEU A 194 -32.49 -36.38 36.41
C LEU A 194 -32.76 -35.16 35.50
N LYS A 195 -33.77 -34.34 35.81
CA LYS A 195 -34.07 -33.10 35.08
C LYS A 195 -32.89 -32.12 35.03
N ALA A 196 -32.08 -32.04 36.09
CA ALA A 196 -30.87 -31.22 36.10
C ALA A 196 -29.79 -31.80 35.17
N THR A 197 -29.60 -33.12 35.16
CA THR A 197 -28.66 -33.79 34.25
C THR A 197 -29.10 -33.71 32.79
N GLU A 198 -30.40 -33.85 32.48
CA GLU A 198 -30.95 -33.66 31.14
C GLU A 198 -30.71 -32.24 30.63
N LYS A 199 -31.03 -31.21 31.43
CA LYS A 199 -30.74 -29.80 31.09
C LYS A 199 -29.24 -29.56 30.86
N SER A 200 -28.38 -30.20 31.65
CA SER A 200 -26.92 -30.14 31.48
C SER A 200 -26.48 -30.82 30.17
N LEU A 201 -26.99 -32.02 29.88
CA LEU A 201 -26.75 -32.77 28.64
C LEU A 201 -27.17 -31.94 27.41
N ASP A 202 -28.36 -31.37 27.44
CA ASP A 202 -28.89 -30.51 26.38
C ASP A 202 -28.04 -29.26 26.15
N SER A 203 -27.55 -28.64 27.23
CA SER A 203 -26.65 -27.48 27.13
C SER A 203 -25.29 -27.87 26.53
N LYS A 204 -24.79 -29.07 26.84
CA LYS A 204 -23.54 -29.63 26.27
C LYS A 204 -23.70 -30.03 24.81
N LYS A 205 -24.83 -30.65 24.42
CA LYS A 205 -25.16 -30.95 23.01
C LYS A 205 -25.17 -29.67 22.19
N LYS A 206 -25.95 -28.66 22.59
CA LYS A 206 -26.01 -27.35 21.91
C LYS A 206 -24.64 -26.65 21.83
N LEU A 207 -23.78 -26.83 22.82
CA LEU A 207 -22.40 -26.33 22.78
C LEU A 207 -21.52 -27.13 21.81
N LEU A 208 -21.66 -28.45 21.75
CA LEU A 208 -20.96 -29.33 20.82
C LEU A 208 -21.38 -29.03 19.37
N ASP A 209 -22.67 -28.89 19.11
CA ASP A 209 -23.23 -28.54 17.80
C ASP A 209 -22.67 -27.19 17.33
N ALA A 210 -22.70 -26.17 18.20
CA ALA A 210 -22.13 -24.84 17.91
C ALA A 210 -20.60 -24.88 17.70
N LYS A 211 -19.89 -25.80 18.35
CA LYS A 211 -18.44 -26.02 18.13
C LYS A 211 -18.15 -26.76 16.84
N SER A 212 -18.96 -27.75 16.47
CA SER A 212 -18.83 -28.46 15.19
C SER A 212 -19.07 -27.52 13.99
N ALA A 213 -20.09 -26.67 14.06
CA ALA A 213 -20.36 -25.65 13.06
C ALA A 213 -19.23 -24.60 12.98
N ALA A 214 -18.65 -24.21 14.12
CA ALA A 214 -17.49 -23.31 14.13
C ALA A 214 -16.24 -23.96 13.53
N ASN A 215 -16.00 -25.26 13.76
CA ASN A 215 -14.89 -25.99 13.16
C ASN A 215 -15.06 -26.12 11.65
N ALA A 216 -16.25 -26.48 11.15
CA ALA A 216 -16.53 -26.56 9.71
C ALA A 216 -16.31 -25.22 8.99
N LEU A 217 -16.67 -24.09 9.63
CA LEU A 217 -16.38 -22.76 9.12
C LEU A 217 -14.87 -22.44 9.10
N LEU A 218 -14.11 -22.93 10.09
CA LEU A 218 -12.65 -22.78 10.13
C LEU A 218 -11.95 -23.67 9.09
N GLU A 219 -12.45 -24.88 8.85
CA GLU A 219 -11.97 -25.81 7.81
C GLU A 219 -12.16 -25.21 6.42
N ASN A 220 -13.39 -24.76 6.09
CA ASN A 220 -13.66 -24.03 4.84
C ASN A 220 -12.73 -22.82 4.67
N ARG A 221 -12.52 -22.04 5.75
CA ARG A 221 -11.63 -20.87 5.68
C ARG A 221 -10.16 -21.27 5.50
N LEU A 222 -9.74 -22.42 6.03
CA LEU A 222 -8.39 -22.96 5.85
C LEU A 222 -8.20 -23.41 4.40
N GLU A 223 -9.18 -24.06 3.79
CA GLU A 223 -9.19 -24.42 2.36
C GLU A 223 -9.16 -23.17 1.45
N GLU A 224 -9.95 -22.15 1.75
CA GLU A 224 -9.88 -20.84 1.06
C GLU A 224 -8.46 -20.26 1.11
N MET A 225 -7.86 -20.18 2.30
CA MET A 225 -6.49 -19.66 2.46
C MET A 225 -5.44 -20.54 1.76
N GLN A 226 -5.63 -21.86 1.69
CA GLN A 226 -4.77 -22.76 0.92
C GLN A 226 -4.91 -22.55 -0.59
N SER A 227 -6.13 -22.35 -1.11
CA SER A 227 -6.35 -22.07 -2.53
C SER A 227 -5.73 -20.72 -2.93
N GLN A 228 -5.90 -19.68 -2.09
CA GLN A 228 -5.24 -18.38 -2.27
C GLN A 228 -3.72 -18.50 -2.24
N ARG A 229 -3.16 -19.29 -1.32
CA ARG A 229 -1.71 -19.54 -1.29
C ARG A 229 -1.22 -20.19 -2.59
N LYS A 230 -1.90 -21.23 -3.09
CA LYS A 230 -1.54 -21.91 -4.35
C LYS A 230 -1.61 -20.98 -5.56
N GLU A 231 -2.59 -20.08 -5.60
CA GLU A 231 -2.71 -19.09 -6.66
C GLU A 231 -1.58 -18.05 -6.59
N LEU A 232 -1.23 -17.55 -5.40
CA LEU A 232 -0.09 -16.65 -5.21
C LEU A 232 1.26 -17.34 -5.54
N GLU A 233 1.40 -18.63 -5.22
CA GLU A 233 2.57 -19.45 -5.57
C GLU A 233 2.69 -19.59 -7.10
N ARG A 234 1.58 -19.86 -7.80
CA ARG A 234 1.53 -19.88 -9.28
C ARG A 234 1.84 -18.52 -9.92
N GLN A 235 1.38 -17.41 -9.33
CA GLN A 235 1.70 -16.07 -9.81
C GLN A 235 3.18 -15.72 -9.56
N LEU A 236 3.75 -16.16 -8.44
CA LEU A 236 5.18 -16.04 -8.18
C LEU A 236 6.00 -16.83 -9.21
N ASP A 237 5.59 -18.06 -9.55
CA ASP A 237 6.25 -18.90 -10.56
C ASP A 237 6.16 -18.28 -11.98
N SER A 238 5.02 -17.66 -12.34
CA SER A 238 4.91 -16.92 -13.61
C SER A 238 5.86 -15.70 -13.65
N THR A 239 5.83 -14.87 -12.61
CA THR A 239 6.66 -13.65 -12.55
C THR A 239 8.15 -13.93 -12.41
N THR A 240 8.54 -15.05 -11.78
CA THR A 240 9.92 -15.53 -11.76
C THR A 240 10.35 -16.01 -13.15
N SER A 241 9.55 -16.82 -13.84
CA SER A 241 9.85 -17.25 -15.21
C SER A 241 9.92 -16.07 -16.21
N GLU A 242 9.07 -15.06 -16.07
CA GLU A 242 9.13 -13.83 -16.88
C GLU A 242 10.40 -13.02 -16.59
N ARG A 243 10.77 -12.88 -15.31
CA ARG A 243 12.03 -12.23 -14.91
C ARG A 243 13.24 -12.97 -15.48
N ASP A 244 13.26 -14.29 -15.38
CA ASP A 244 14.40 -15.12 -15.79
C ASP A 244 14.54 -15.17 -17.32
N ARG A 245 13.43 -15.03 -18.05
CA ARG A 245 13.44 -14.77 -19.50
C ARG A 245 14.00 -13.39 -19.80
N ALA A 246 13.50 -12.34 -19.14
CA ALA A 246 13.96 -10.98 -19.35
C ALA A 246 15.45 -10.79 -19.00
N THR A 247 15.95 -11.42 -17.94
CA THR A 247 17.39 -11.37 -17.61
C THR A 247 18.22 -12.04 -18.71
N LYS A 248 17.81 -13.22 -19.19
CA LYS A 248 18.45 -13.90 -20.33
C LYS A 248 18.48 -13.01 -21.59
N ASP A 249 17.35 -12.43 -21.96
CA ASP A 249 17.26 -11.52 -23.11
C ASP A 249 18.17 -10.28 -22.93
N THR A 250 18.29 -9.74 -21.70
CA THR A 250 19.23 -8.63 -21.44
C THR A 250 20.71 -9.04 -21.47
N GLU A 251 21.06 -10.26 -21.05
CA GLU A 251 22.43 -10.76 -21.17
C GLU A 251 22.79 -11.07 -22.63
N GLU A 252 21.86 -11.63 -23.41
CA GLU A 252 22.04 -11.81 -24.86
C GLU A 252 22.28 -10.46 -25.54
N LEU A 253 21.45 -9.44 -25.29
CA LEU A 253 21.65 -8.08 -25.81
C LEU A 253 22.98 -7.45 -25.35
N LYS A 254 23.38 -7.61 -24.08
CA LYS A 254 24.68 -7.13 -23.58
C LYS A 254 25.84 -7.80 -24.31
N THR A 255 25.80 -9.12 -24.49
CA THR A 255 26.86 -9.85 -25.21
C THR A 255 26.93 -9.45 -26.68
N GLU A 256 25.79 -9.23 -27.34
CA GLU A 256 25.75 -8.74 -28.72
C GLU A 256 26.35 -7.33 -28.83
N VAL A 257 25.93 -6.39 -27.98
CA VAL A 257 26.46 -5.01 -27.93
C VAL A 257 27.95 -4.99 -27.60
N LEU A 258 28.41 -5.79 -26.63
CA LEU A 258 29.84 -5.93 -26.33
C LEU A 258 30.62 -6.52 -27.51
N SER A 259 30.04 -7.45 -28.28
CA SER A 259 30.69 -8.00 -29.48
C SER A 259 30.82 -6.96 -30.59
N LYS A 260 29.80 -6.11 -30.79
CA LYS A 260 29.82 -5.00 -31.76
C LYS A 260 30.82 -3.92 -31.35
N LEU A 261 30.86 -3.55 -30.07
CA LEU A 261 31.84 -2.61 -29.52
C LEU A 261 33.28 -3.13 -29.65
N LYS A 262 33.53 -4.41 -29.35
CA LYS A 262 34.86 -5.03 -29.53
C LYS A 262 35.32 -4.98 -30.99
N LYS A 263 34.46 -5.35 -31.95
CA LYS A 263 34.77 -5.25 -33.38
C LYS A 263 35.07 -3.81 -33.79
N SER A 264 34.22 -2.86 -33.41
CA SER A 264 34.44 -1.44 -33.73
C SER A 264 35.70 -0.86 -33.09
N LEU A 265 36.12 -1.37 -31.93
CA LEU A 265 37.39 -0.98 -31.29
C LEU A 265 38.58 -1.55 -32.07
N GLU A 266 38.55 -2.83 -32.42
CA GLU A 266 39.61 -3.50 -33.19
C GLU A 266 39.75 -2.91 -34.60
N ASP A 267 38.63 -2.56 -35.25
CA ASP A 267 38.60 -1.81 -36.51
C ASP A 267 39.27 -0.44 -36.34
N ALA A 268 38.95 0.32 -35.28
CA ALA A 268 39.54 1.63 -35.01
C ALA A 268 41.04 1.55 -34.65
N GLU A 269 41.46 0.53 -33.90
CA GLU A 269 42.87 0.24 -33.60
C GLU A 269 43.64 -0.09 -34.88
N SER A 270 43.06 -0.88 -35.79
CA SER A 270 43.68 -1.20 -37.09
C SER A 270 43.86 0.04 -37.97
N GLN A 271 42.85 0.94 -38.02
CA GLN A 271 42.92 2.21 -38.74
C GLN A 271 43.94 3.18 -38.12
N SER A 272 44.03 3.21 -36.79
CA SER A 272 45.05 3.98 -36.06
C SER A 272 46.46 3.46 -36.39
N ALA A 273 46.68 2.15 -36.35
CA ALA A 273 47.96 1.53 -36.71
C ALA A 273 48.34 1.82 -38.18
N GLN A 274 47.38 1.71 -39.12
CA GLN A 274 47.59 2.03 -40.53
C GLN A 274 47.96 3.52 -40.72
N SER A 275 47.26 4.42 -40.02
CA SER A 275 47.53 5.86 -40.06
C SER A 275 48.92 6.18 -39.47
N GLN A 276 49.31 5.54 -38.38
CA GLN A 276 50.65 5.69 -37.80
C GLN A 276 51.75 5.19 -38.75
N LEU A 277 51.53 4.08 -39.47
CA LEU A 277 52.47 3.59 -40.49
C LEU A 277 52.57 4.57 -41.67
N GLN A 278 51.48 5.19 -42.10
CA GLN A 278 51.50 6.22 -43.13
C GLN A 278 52.25 7.48 -42.67
N VAL A 279 52.03 7.94 -41.43
CA VAL A 279 52.75 9.07 -40.84
C VAL A 279 54.25 8.78 -40.72
N ARG A 280 54.64 7.57 -40.32
CA ARG A 280 56.06 7.15 -40.33
C ARG A 280 56.64 7.22 -41.74
N ARG A 281 56.01 6.58 -42.73
CA ARG A 281 56.49 6.62 -44.13
C ARG A 281 56.65 8.05 -44.67
N LEU A 282 55.71 8.95 -44.37
CA LEU A 282 55.79 10.36 -44.79
C LEU A 282 56.90 11.12 -44.04
N ARG A 283 57.17 10.78 -42.77
CA ARG A 283 58.32 11.31 -42.03
C ARG A 283 59.63 10.84 -42.65
N ASP A 284 59.79 9.54 -42.87
CA ASP A 284 60.99 8.95 -43.47
C ASP A 284 61.28 9.57 -44.85
N GLN A 285 60.23 9.79 -45.67
CA GLN A 285 60.34 10.49 -46.96
C GLN A 285 60.75 11.96 -46.83
N ASN A 286 60.20 12.69 -45.85
CA ASN A 286 60.60 14.08 -45.60
C ASN A 286 62.05 14.19 -45.09
N GLU A 287 62.48 13.26 -44.23
CA GLU A 287 63.87 13.16 -43.77
C GLU A 287 64.82 12.84 -44.94
N GLU A 288 64.46 11.89 -45.81
CA GLU A 288 65.24 11.57 -47.02
C GLU A 288 65.33 12.77 -47.99
N ILE A 289 64.22 13.49 -48.21
CA ILE A 289 64.20 14.71 -49.03
C ILE A 289 65.07 15.81 -48.41
N SER A 290 65.00 15.99 -47.08
CA SER A 290 65.80 16.98 -46.34
C SER A 290 67.30 16.68 -46.43
N ILE A 291 67.70 15.41 -46.24
CA ILE A 291 69.09 14.95 -46.40
C ILE A 291 69.56 15.16 -47.84
N LYS A 292 68.76 14.77 -48.84
CA LYS A 292 69.07 14.99 -50.26
C LYS A 292 69.20 16.48 -50.61
N ALA A 293 68.38 17.35 -50.03
CA ALA A 293 68.48 18.79 -50.21
C ALA A 293 69.77 19.34 -49.57
N SER A 294 70.07 18.96 -48.32
CA SER A 294 71.29 19.35 -47.61
C SER A 294 72.55 18.94 -48.37
N LEU A 295 72.64 17.69 -48.83
CA LEU A 295 73.78 17.21 -49.64
C LEU A 295 73.92 17.96 -50.97
N LYS A 296 72.80 18.33 -51.62
CA LYS A 296 72.83 19.16 -52.84
C LYS A 296 73.34 20.58 -52.55
N TYR A 297 72.94 21.18 -51.44
CA TYR A 297 73.47 22.49 -51.03
C TYR A 297 74.96 22.42 -50.69
N GLN A 298 75.40 21.38 -49.96
CA GLN A 298 76.81 21.19 -49.62
C GLN A 298 77.67 20.97 -50.88
N THR A 299 77.26 20.09 -51.79
CA THR A 299 78.01 19.87 -53.05
C THR A 299 78.00 21.10 -53.96
N LEU A 300 76.95 21.91 -53.95
CA LEU A 300 76.92 23.19 -54.67
C LEU A 300 77.83 24.23 -54.01
N ASP A 301 77.89 24.30 -52.69
CA ASP A 301 78.81 25.15 -51.94
C ASP A 301 80.26 24.74 -52.20
N GLU A 302 80.61 23.46 -52.06
CA GLU A 302 81.94 22.90 -52.37
C GLU A 302 82.36 23.17 -53.83
N THR A 303 81.48 22.95 -54.80
CA THR A 303 81.79 23.25 -56.21
C THR A 303 81.94 24.76 -56.43
N SER A 304 81.08 25.60 -55.83
CA SER A 304 81.22 27.06 -55.92
C SER A 304 82.51 27.57 -55.29
N ARG A 305 82.94 27.04 -54.14
CA ARG A 305 84.23 27.33 -53.50
C ARG A 305 85.41 26.86 -54.34
N SER A 306 85.30 25.68 -54.99
CA SER A 306 86.32 25.20 -55.92
C SER A 306 86.44 26.09 -57.17
N GLU A 307 85.31 26.62 -57.66
CA GLU A 307 85.31 27.56 -58.78
C GLU A 307 85.80 28.95 -58.36
N ILE A 308 85.43 29.44 -57.18
CA ILE A 308 85.96 30.69 -56.60
C ILE A 308 87.48 30.59 -56.47
N THR A 309 88.01 29.55 -55.84
CA THR A 309 89.48 29.35 -55.70
C THR A 309 90.17 29.15 -57.07
N ARG A 310 89.51 28.52 -58.05
CA ARG A 310 89.99 28.46 -59.44
C ARG A 310 90.00 29.84 -60.13
N LEU A 311 88.99 30.68 -59.87
CA LEU A 311 88.91 32.04 -60.40
C LEU A 311 89.87 32.99 -59.70
N GLU A 312 90.11 32.84 -58.40
CA GLU A 312 91.11 33.58 -57.62
C GLU A 312 92.53 33.26 -58.10
N THR A 313 92.86 31.97 -58.22
CA THR A 313 94.16 31.53 -58.77
C THR A 313 94.33 31.98 -60.22
N LYS A 314 93.28 31.93 -61.05
CA LYS A 314 93.32 32.46 -62.42
C LYS A 314 93.38 33.99 -62.46
N LEU A 315 92.76 34.71 -61.52
CA LEU A 315 92.86 36.17 -61.40
C LEU A 315 94.28 36.58 -61.01
N GLU A 316 94.92 35.86 -60.09
CA GLU A 316 96.32 36.12 -59.73
C GLU A 316 97.27 35.70 -60.86
N GLU A 317 97.02 34.59 -61.56
CA GLU A 317 97.74 34.24 -62.79
C GLU A 317 97.54 35.31 -63.87
N MET A 318 96.33 35.86 -64.03
CA MET A 318 96.03 36.95 -64.96
C MET A 318 96.60 38.29 -64.49
N ARG A 319 96.85 38.49 -63.19
CA ARG A 319 97.53 39.66 -62.63
C ARG A 319 99.04 39.59 -62.90
N ILE A 320 99.64 38.42 -62.71
CA ILE A 320 101.03 38.11 -63.11
C ILE A 320 101.17 38.23 -64.64
N LYS A 321 100.22 37.68 -65.40
CA LYS A 321 100.19 37.83 -66.86
C LYS A 321 99.92 39.26 -67.28
N LEU A 322 99.08 40.05 -66.63
CA LEU A 322 98.90 41.48 -66.95
C LEU A 322 100.13 42.31 -66.58
N TYR A 323 100.85 41.94 -65.53
CA TYR A 323 102.18 42.50 -65.25
C TYR A 323 103.13 42.20 -66.44
N GLN A 324 103.12 40.97 -66.98
CA GLN A 324 103.89 40.57 -68.18
C GLN A 324 103.34 41.14 -69.51
N PHE A 325 102.03 41.32 -69.67
CA PHE A 325 101.33 41.77 -70.89
C PHE A 325 101.14 43.28 -70.93
N SER A 326 101.35 44.01 -69.83
CA SER A 326 101.62 45.45 -69.87
C SER A 326 102.84 45.76 -70.75
N SER A 327 103.74 44.77 -70.94
CA SER A 327 104.84 44.82 -71.89
C SER A 327 104.47 44.43 -73.33
N THR A 328 103.27 43.90 -73.63
CA THR A 328 102.90 43.38 -74.96
C THR A 328 101.39 43.42 -75.27
N GLN A 329 100.90 44.55 -75.80
CA GLN A 329 99.74 44.58 -76.73
C GLN A 329 100.27 44.30 -78.17
N PRO A 330 99.47 43.83 -79.18
CA PRO A 330 98.06 44.20 -79.38
C PRO A 330 97.06 43.21 -80.05
N LYS A 331 95.77 43.55 -79.92
CA LYS A 331 94.66 43.51 -80.92
C LYS A 331 94.30 42.24 -81.74
N GLY A 332 93.02 41.85 -81.62
CA GLY A 332 92.03 41.98 -82.72
C GLY A 332 91.59 40.71 -83.48
N GLY A 333 90.29 40.59 -83.80
CA GLY A 333 89.76 39.55 -84.71
C GLY A 333 88.23 39.40 -84.75
N ALA A 334 87.60 39.72 -85.88
CA ALA A 334 86.14 39.81 -86.07
C ALA A 334 85.79 39.76 -87.59
N VAL A 335 84.60 39.35 -88.06
CA VAL A 335 83.41 38.75 -87.41
C VAL A 335 82.60 37.97 -88.47
N GLU A 336 81.89 36.88 -88.13
CA GLU A 336 81.09 36.12 -89.11
C GLU A 336 79.56 36.17 -88.85
N ASN A 337 78.91 37.11 -89.54
CA ASN A 337 77.46 37.23 -89.64
C ASN A 337 76.94 36.56 -90.94
N SER A 338 76.73 35.23 -90.91
CA SER A 338 76.01 34.53 -92.00
C SER A 338 75.04 33.44 -91.51
N ALA A 339 75.01 33.15 -90.21
CA ALA A 339 74.05 32.21 -89.61
C ALA A 339 72.82 32.92 -88.99
N SER A 340 72.70 34.24 -89.13
CA SER A 340 71.79 35.06 -88.33
C SER A 340 70.31 34.81 -88.64
N GLY A 341 69.92 34.55 -89.90
CA GLY A 341 68.52 34.31 -90.28
C GLY A 341 67.95 33.02 -89.70
N SER A 342 68.63 31.89 -89.90
CA SER A 342 68.20 30.59 -89.37
C SER A 342 68.33 30.51 -87.85
N LYS A 343 69.37 31.12 -87.26
CA LYS A 343 69.49 31.27 -85.80
C LYS A 343 68.40 32.19 -85.23
N LEU A 344 67.97 33.24 -85.94
CA LEU A 344 66.88 34.11 -85.50
C LEU A 344 65.52 33.38 -85.58
N LEU A 345 65.25 32.64 -86.67
CA LEU A 345 64.03 31.84 -86.79
C LEU A 345 63.98 30.69 -85.77
N SER A 346 65.11 30.01 -85.53
CA SER A 346 65.24 29.01 -84.47
C SER A 346 65.04 29.62 -83.08
N LYS A 347 65.59 30.81 -82.81
CA LYS A 347 65.33 31.57 -81.57
C LYS A 347 63.87 32.00 -81.45
N TYR A 348 63.23 32.44 -82.53
CA TYR A 348 61.82 32.83 -82.55
C TYR A 348 60.93 31.63 -82.22
N ASN A 349 61.11 30.50 -82.90
CA ASN A 349 60.36 29.26 -82.64
C ASN A 349 60.63 28.70 -81.23
N ALA A 350 61.87 28.82 -80.72
CA ALA A 350 62.20 28.46 -79.35
C ALA A 350 61.50 29.37 -78.33
N LEU A 351 61.46 30.68 -78.58
CA LEU A 351 60.76 31.66 -77.75
C LEU A 351 59.23 31.45 -77.79
N GLU A 352 58.68 31.14 -78.97
CA GLU A 352 57.26 30.82 -79.13
C GLU A 352 56.88 29.53 -78.37
N ASN A 353 57.71 28.48 -78.47
CA ASN A 353 57.52 27.26 -77.69
C ASN A 353 57.70 27.49 -76.19
N GLN A 354 58.63 28.35 -75.77
CA GLN A 354 58.81 28.75 -74.37
C GLN A 354 57.60 29.54 -73.85
N LEU A 355 57.02 30.44 -74.65
CA LEU A 355 55.79 31.17 -74.32
C LEU A 355 54.56 30.24 -74.26
N LYS A 356 54.46 29.27 -75.17
CA LYS A 356 53.41 28.22 -75.15
C LYS A 356 53.52 27.35 -73.89
N ALA A 357 54.73 26.87 -73.57
CA ALA A 357 55.00 26.11 -72.34
C ALA A 357 54.72 26.94 -71.08
N SER A 358 55.14 28.22 -71.06
CA SER A 358 54.84 29.14 -69.97
C SER A 358 53.33 29.34 -69.81
N ARG A 359 52.58 29.54 -70.89
CA ARG A 359 51.11 29.66 -70.86
C ARG A 359 50.43 28.38 -70.35
N GLY A 360 50.92 27.20 -70.73
CA GLY A 360 50.46 25.92 -70.19
C GLY A 360 50.72 25.81 -68.68
N ASN A 361 51.93 26.14 -68.24
CA ASN A 361 52.29 26.15 -66.82
C ASN A 361 51.44 27.15 -66.03
N TRP A 362 51.26 28.38 -66.52
CA TRP A 362 50.39 29.38 -65.89
C TRP A 362 48.94 28.92 -65.81
N SER A 363 48.40 28.29 -66.86
CA SER A 363 47.04 27.74 -66.84
C SER A 363 46.89 26.57 -65.85
N SER A 364 47.91 25.71 -65.72
CA SER A 364 47.93 24.65 -64.71
C SER A 364 48.00 25.21 -63.28
N ILE A 365 48.82 26.24 -63.05
CA ILE A 365 48.93 26.94 -61.77
C ILE A 365 47.60 27.63 -61.45
N GLU A 366 47.00 28.34 -62.40
CA GLU A 366 45.68 28.97 -62.27
C GLU A 366 44.60 27.94 -61.93
N SER A 367 44.57 26.79 -62.61
CA SER A 367 43.65 25.70 -62.28
C SER A 367 43.85 25.17 -60.86
N SER A 368 45.10 25.05 -60.41
CA SER A 368 45.41 24.60 -59.04
C SER A 368 44.98 25.62 -57.98
N PHE A 369 45.14 26.93 -58.25
CA PHE A 369 44.64 27.98 -57.37
C PHE A 369 43.11 28.05 -57.37
N ARG A 370 42.45 27.96 -58.53
CA ARG A 370 40.98 27.89 -58.62
C ARG A 370 40.44 26.70 -57.83
N GLN A 371 41.00 25.51 -58.01
CA GLN A 371 40.65 24.33 -57.21
C GLN A 371 40.85 24.61 -55.71
N ARG A 372 41.98 25.20 -55.32
CA ARG A 372 42.25 25.48 -53.92
C ARG A 372 41.31 26.53 -53.32
N THR A 373 40.88 27.52 -54.10
CA THR A 373 39.83 28.48 -53.71
C THR A 373 38.52 27.74 -53.46
N TYR A 374 38.06 26.89 -54.39
CA TYR A 374 36.85 26.08 -54.17
C TYR A 374 36.95 25.14 -52.96
N GLU A 375 38.11 24.52 -52.71
CA GLU A 375 38.34 23.72 -51.51
C GLU A 375 38.27 24.53 -50.21
N LEU A 376 38.71 25.80 -50.23
CA LEU A 376 38.66 26.70 -49.08
C LEU A 376 37.26 27.27 -48.88
N GLU A 377 36.55 27.63 -49.95
CA GLU A 377 35.15 28.07 -49.93
C GLU A 377 34.24 26.95 -49.39
N ALA A 378 34.37 25.72 -49.90
CA ALA A 378 33.61 24.57 -49.41
C ALA A 378 33.91 24.25 -47.94
N LYS A 379 35.16 24.41 -47.50
CA LYS A 379 35.52 24.29 -46.07
C LYS A 379 34.87 25.38 -45.24
N LEU A 380 34.98 26.64 -45.66
CA LEU A 380 34.38 27.80 -44.99
C LEU A 380 32.87 27.61 -44.84
N GLU A 381 32.18 27.21 -45.92
CA GLU A 381 30.74 26.93 -45.89
C GLU A 381 30.41 25.75 -44.95
N SER A 382 31.20 24.67 -44.96
CA SER A 382 31.01 23.55 -44.03
C SER A 382 31.21 23.96 -42.56
N THR A 383 32.18 24.83 -42.27
CA THR A 383 32.40 25.35 -40.92
C THR A 383 31.33 26.35 -40.51
N GLN A 384 30.79 27.14 -41.45
CA GLN A 384 29.67 28.05 -41.16
C GLN A 384 28.42 27.26 -40.81
N ARG A 385 28.03 26.26 -41.62
CA ARG A 385 26.89 25.38 -41.30
C ARG A 385 27.06 24.65 -39.95
N ALA A 386 28.29 24.27 -39.61
CA ALA A 386 28.59 23.67 -38.31
C ALA A 386 28.50 24.68 -37.14
N LEU A 387 28.87 25.95 -37.36
CA LEU A 387 28.69 27.05 -36.41
C LEU A 387 27.20 27.33 -36.20
N ASP A 388 26.42 27.51 -37.27
CA ASP A 388 24.99 27.79 -37.21
C ASP A 388 24.24 26.67 -36.44
N ALA A 389 24.57 25.40 -36.72
CA ALA A 389 24.02 24.25 -35.99
C ALA A 389 24.43 24.21 -34.51
N ALA A 390 25.67 24.63 -34.17
CA ALA A 390 26.11 24.74 -32.79
C ALA A 390 25.43 25.89 -32.05
N GLU A 391 25.14 27.01 -32.72
CA GLU A 391 24.37 28.12 -32.18
C GLU A 391 22.90 27.75 -31.94
N GLU A 392 22.27 27.01 -32.86
CA GLU A 392 20.91 26.47 -32.66
C GLU A 392 20.86 25.49 -31.48
N ALA A 393 21.82 24.56 -31.40
CA ALA A 393 21.95 23.63 -30.28
C ALA A 393 22.18 24.36 -28.94
N LEU A 394 23.00 25.41 -28.92
CA LEU A 394 23.20 26.29 -27.76
C LEU A 394 21.91 27.04 -27.39
N GLY A 395 21.14 27.50 -28.38
CA GLY A 395 19.82 28.12 -28.20
C GLY A 395 18.80 27.16 -27.57
N ALA A 396 18.74 25.92 -28.04
CA ALA A 396 17.92 24.86 -27.47
C ALA A 396 18.36 24.50 -26.04
N ALA A 397 19.66 24.36 -25.80
CA ALA A 397 20.22 24.11 -24.47
C ALA A 397 19.90 25.25 -23.48
N LYS A 398 19.98 26.52 -23.91
CA LYS A 398 19.57 27.68 -23.10
C LYS A 398 18.08 27.66 -22.77
N LYS A 399 17.20 27.36 -23.74
CA LYS A 399 15.75 27.20 -23.52
C LYS A 399 15.46 26.11 -22.49
N ASN A 400 16.10 24.95 -22.62
CA ASN A 400 16.00 23.85 -21.65
C ASN A 400 16.55 24.23 -20.26
N GLN A 401 17.64 24.99 -20.21
CA GLN A 401 18.16 25.53 -18.94
C GLN A 401 17.15 26.49 -18.27
N THR A 402 16.45 27.32 -19.04
CA THR A 402 15.43 28.23 -18.49
C THR A 402 14.18 27.48 -18.01
N SER A 403 13.70 26.47 -18.74
CA SER A 403 12.55 25.66 -18.30
C SER A 403 12.89 24.84 -17.04
N LEU A 404 14.09 24.23 -16.98
CA LEU A 404 14.57 23.55 -15.78
C LEU A 404 14.73 24.52 -14.59
N LYS A 405 15.24 25.74 -14.80
CA LYS A 405 15.29 26.77 -13.75
C LYS A 405 13.90 27.13 -13.22
N SER A 406 12.92 27.30 -14.11
CA SER A 406 11.53 27.59 -13.71
C SER A 406 10.87 26.43 -12.93
N ALA A 407 11.10 25.19 -13.35
CA ALA A 407 10.65 24.00 -12.64
C ALA A 407 11.32 23.87 -11.25
N ILE A 408 12.62 24.15 -11.15
CA ILE A 408 13.34 24.19 -9.86
C ILE A 408 12.77 25.28 -8.94
N SER A 409 12.43 26.47 -9.44
CA SER A 409 11.78 27.50 -8.62
C SER A 409 10.38 27.09 -8.16
N PHE A 410 9.61 26.42 -9.03
CA PHE A 410 8.29 25.88 -8.68
C PHE A 410 8.40 24.85 -7.54
N TYR A 411 9.24 23.83 -7.70
CA TYR A 411 9.44 22.81 -6.66
C TYR A 411 10.03 23.36 -5.36
N LYS A 412 10.82 24.45 -5.42
CA LYS A 412 11.29 25.16 -4.20
C LYS A 412 10.14 25.88 -3.48
N ALA A 413 9.23 26.51 -4.22
CA ALA A 413 8.04 27.16 -3.66
C ALA A 413 7.09 26.12 -3.05
N GLU A 414 6.84 25.02 -3.77
CA GLU A 414 6.03 23.88 -3.29
C GLU A 414 6.63 23.28 -2.01
N LYS A 415 7.95 23.00 -1.99
CA LYS A 415 8.66 22.54 -0.80
C LYS A 415 8.50 23.49 0.39
N SER A 416 8.63 24.80 0.18
CA SER A 416 8.43 25.80 1.24
C SER A 416 6.97 25.87 1.73
N SER A 417 5.99 25.67 0.86
CA SER A 417 4.58 25.61 1.26
C SER A 417 4.25 24.34 2.07
N LEU A 418 4.82 23.19 1.68
CA LEU A 418 4.69 21.94 2.42
C LEU A 418 5.41 22.00 3.77
N GLU A 419 6.59 22.63 3.85
CA GLU A 419 7.30 22.86 5.12
C GLU A 419 6.47 23.71 6.10
N LYS A 420 5.77 24.74 5.61
CA LYS A 420 4.85 25.56 6.43
C LYS A 420 3.61 24.79 6.89
N GLU A 421 3.05 23.93 6.05
CA GLU A 421 1.91 23.10 6.46
C GLU A 421 2.35 22.01 7.45
N VAL A 422 3.54 21.44 7.28
CA VAL A 422 4.14 20.53 8.28
C VAL A 422 4.36 21.24 9.60
N SER A 423 4.91 22.45 9.62
CA SER A 423 5.08 23.20 10.89
C SER A 423 3.73 23.50 11.55
N ARG A 424 2.74 23.96 10.77
CA ARG A 424 1.38 24.22 11.26
C ARG A 424 0.72 22.97 11.85
N LEU A 425 0.88 21.81 11.19
CA LEU A 425 0.39 20.53 11.71
C LEU A 425 1.14 20.09 12.97
N THR A 426 2.46 20.30 13.05
CA THR A 426 3.21 20.00 14.29
C THR A 426 2.75 20.87 15.46
N ASP A 427 2.49 22.16 15.24
CA ASP A 427 2.01 23.07 16.28
C ASP A 427 0.62 22.64 16.79
N ILE A 428 -0.28 22.23 15.88
CA ILE A 428 -1.60 21.68 16.23
C ILE A 428 -1.48 20.35 16.99
N THR A 429 -0.53 19.48 16.63
CA THR A 429 -0.32 18.25 17.42
C THR A 429 0.23 18.54 18.80
N GLN A 430 1.10 19.54 18.95
CA GLN A 430 1.63 19.96 20.25
C GLN A 430 0.54 20.58 21.14
N SER A 431 -0.35 21.41 20.61
CA SER A 431 -1.47 21.95 21.40
C SER A 431 -2.44 20.84 21.83
N LEU A 432 -2.81 19.93 20.93
CA LEU A 432 -3.65 18.77 21.27
C LEU A 432 -2.98 17.82 22.28
N GLU A 433 -1.66 17.66 22.26
CA GLU A 433 -0.92 16.91 23.28
C GLU A 433 -0.93 17.59 24.66
N ILE A 434 -0.88 18.94 24.68
CA ILE A 434 -1.05 19.73 25.91
C ILE A 434 -2.48 19.59 26.44
N ASP A 435 -3.50 19.73 25.59
CA ASP A 435 -4.91 19.59 25.98
C ASP A 435 -5.21 18.19 26.53
N LEU A 436 -4.71 17.13 25.87
CA LEU A 436 -4.82 15.75 26.36
C LEU A 436 -4.06 15.50 27.67
N ARG A 437 -3.01 16.28 27.96
CA ARG A 437 -2.28 16.23 29.24
C ARG A 437 -3.12 16.90 30.33
N ASN A 438 -3.66 18.10 30.06
CA ASN A 438 -4.52 18.85 30.97
C ASN A 438 -5.76 18.03 31.35
N VAL A 439 -6.51 17.51 30.38
CA VAL A 439 -7.69 16.66 30.63
C VAL A 439 -7.33 15.39 31.41
N ARG A 440 -6.14 14.82 31.20
CA ARG A 440 -5.66 13.66 31.98
C ARG A 440 -5.33 14.04 33.43
N GLU A 441 -4.84 15.25 33.68
CA GLU A 441 -4.58 15.76 35.02
C GLU A 441 -5.88 16.12 35.75
N ASP A 442 -6.83 16.75 35.06
CA ASP A 442 -8.20 16.95 35.58
C ASP A 442 -8.87 15.63 35.97
N LEU A 443 -8.78 14.60 35.12
CA LEU A 443 -9.34 13.28 35.43
C LEU A 443 -8.69 12.65 36.67
N LYS A 444 -7.39 12.84 36.91
CA LYS A 444 -6.73 12.41 38.16
C LYS A 444 -7.25 13.22 39.36
N LEU A 445 -7.38 14.54 39.22
CA LEU A 445 -7.92 15.42 40.27
C LEU A 445 -9.36 15.04 40.62
N TRP A 446 -10.21 14.72 39.64
CA TRP A 446 -11.58 14.24 39.85
C TRP A 446 -11.62 12.85 40.50
N GLN A 447 -10.74 11.92 40.10
CA GLN A 447 -10.61 10.62 40.76
C GLN A 447 -10.19 10.76 42.22
N GLU A 448 -9.26 11.68 42.52
CA GLU A 448 -8.79 11.95 43.88
C GLU A 448 -9.86 12.63 44.74
N LYS A 449 -10.58 13.63 44.19
CA LYS A 449 -11.76 14.23 44.84
C LYS A 449 -12.82 13.17 45.17
N TYR A 450 -13.12 12.27 44.23
CA TYR A 450 -14.07 11.18 44.44
C TYR A 450 -13.56 10.17 45.50
N ARG A 451 -12.26 9.87 45.51
CA ARG A 451 -11.62 9.02 46.53
C ARG A 451 -11.76 9.62 47.93
N ILE A 452 -11.53 10.92 48.07
CA ILE A 452 -11.67 11.66 49.34
C ILE A 452 -13.14 11.64 49.79
N GLN A 453 -14.08 12.06 48.95
CA GLN A 453 -15.52 12.04 49.27
C GLN A 453 -16.03 10.64 49.66
N LYS A 454 -15.54 9.59 48.99
CA LYS A 454 -15.86 8.22 49.35
C LYS A 454 -15.35 7.86 50.75
N LEU A 455 -14.10 8.22 51.08
CA LEU A 455 -13.54 7.98 52.42
C LEU A 455 -14.25 8.80 53.51
N GLU A 456 -14.63 10.04 53.23
CA GLU A 456 -15.42 10.88 54.14
C GLU A 456 -16.79 10.22 54.43
N LEU A 457 -17.48 9.74 53.38
CA LEU A 457 -18.74 9.01 53.53
C LEU A 457 -18.58 7.70 54.30
N GLU A 458 -17.50 6.94 54.05
CA GLU A 458 -17.16 5.73 54.80
C GLU A 458 -16.85 6.07 56.28
N GLU A 459 -16.14 7.15 56.58
CA GLU A 459 -15.89 7.63 57.95
C GLU A 459 -17.20 8.05 58.65
N HIS A 460 -18.09 8.77 57.95
CA HIS A 460 -19.40 9.16 58.46
C HIS A 460 -20.33 7.96 58.68
N LEU A 461 -20.19 6.88 57.92
CA LEU A 461 -20.89 5.60 58.13
C LEU A 461 -20.28 4.76 59.27
N VAL A 462 -18.96 4.82 59.46
CA VAL A 462 -18.23 4.05 60.48
C VAL A 462 -18.31 4.71 61.87
N LYS A 463 -18.56 6.02 61.98
CA LYS A 463 -18.86 6.67 63.26
C LYS A 463 -20.23 6.22 63.80
N PRO A 464 -20.30 5.39 64.87
CA PRO A 464 -21.59 5.01 65.43
C PRO A 464 -22.24 6.22 66.12
N LYS A 465 -23.52 6.45 65.86
CA LYS A 465 -24.34 7.34 66.70
C LYS A 465 -24.29 6.83 68.15
N LYS A 466 -23.56 7.52 69.02
CA LYS A 466 -23.74 7.38 70.48
C LYS A 466 -24.90 8.28 70.95
N PRO A 467 -25.60 7.90 72.05
CA PRO A 467 -26.86 8.53 72.43
C PRO A 467 -26.66 9.94 73.00
N LEU A 468 -27.75 10.69 73.09
CA LEU A 468 -27.84 11.87 73.95
C LEU A 468 -27.57 11.47 75.39
N ASP A 469 -26.62 12.14 76.03
CA ASP A 469 -26.70 12.55 77.42
C ASP A 469 -26.00 13.90 77.57
N SER A 470 -26.63 14.83 78.28
CA SER A 470 -26.06 16.15 78.58
C SER A 470 -25.79 16.27 80.07
N PRO A 471 -24.74 17.00 80.48
CA PRO A 471 -25.04 18.31 81.06
C PRO A 471 -24.21 19.47 80.46
N ARG A 472 -24.94 20.54 80.14
CA ARG A 472 -24.75 21.92 80.61
C ARG A 472 -23.36 22.36 81.10
N GLU A 473 -22.80 23.35 80.39
CA GLU A 473 -22.42 24.70 80.84
C GLU A 473 -21.84 25.44 79.60
N ASP A 474 -21.99 26.75 79.37
CA ASP A 474 -23.03 27.67 79.81
C ASP A 474 -23.10 28.87 78.82
N ASN A 475 -24.23 29.61 78.84
CA ASN A 475 -24.48 30.96 78.29
C ASN A 475 -25.51 31.16 77.14
N GLN A 476 -26.71 31.54 77.59
CA GLN A 476 -27.44 32.75 77.21
C GLN A 476 -28.14 32.85 75.83
N LYS A 477 -29.43 32.49 75.86
CA LYS A 477 -30.61 33.37 75.66
C LYS A 477 -30.73 34.19 74.35
N ALA A 478 -31.67 33.80 73.47
CA ALA A 478 -33.03 34.37 73.44
C ALA A 478 -33.89 33.85 72.24
N ARG A 479 -35.09 33.34 72.54
CA ARG A 479 -36.25 33.17 71.63
C ARG A 479 -37.03 34.53 71.60
N PRO A 480 -37.98 34.87 70.68
CA PRO A 480 -38.70 34.05 69.68
C PRO A 480 -38.89 34.76 68.31
N GLU A 481 -39.80 34.45 67.37
CA GLU A 481 -40.80 33.36 67.19
C GLU A 481 -40.96 33.08 65.66
N ARG A 482 -42.07 32.48 65.18
CA ARG A 482 -42.41 32.22 63.77
C ARG A 482 -43.57 33.11 63.27
N PRO A 483 -43.59 33.49 61.98
CA PRO A 483 -44.84 33.37 61.22
C PRO A 483 -44.68 32.75 59.82
N SER A 484 -45.81 32.61 59.12
CA SER A 484 -45.99 31.83 57.89
C SER A 484 -46.06 32.70 56.63
N ASN A 485 -45.72 32.09 55.49
CA ASN A 485 -46.07 32.44 54.09
C ASN A 485 -45.86 33.89 53.62
N GLY A 486 -45.00 34.04 52.61
CA GLY A 486 -44.92 35.20 51.72
C GLY A 486 -44.11 34.83 50.48
N GLU A 487 -44.56 35.25 49.30
CA GLU A 487 -43.96 34.85 48.02
C GLU A 487 -42.77 35.73 47.59
N GLN A 488 -41.99 35.17 46.65
CA GLN A 488 -41.21 35.87 45.61
C GLN A 488 -39.87 36.58 45.94
N LYS A 489 -38.96 36.36 44.98
CA LYS A 489 -37.78 37.16 44.58
C LYS A 489 -36.57 37.18 45.53
N ILE A 490 -35.56 36.36 45.18
CA ILE A 490 -34.15 36.64 45.46
C ILE A 490 -33.44 36.81 44.11
N GLU A 491 -32.85 37.98 43.91
CA GLU A 491 -32.03 38.35 42.76
C GLU A 491 -30.61 38.60 43.29
N ARG A 492 -29.58 38.22 42.52
CA ARG A 492 -28.14 38.46 42.76
C ARG A 492 -27.51 37.73 43.96
N ILE A 493 -26.57 36.83 43.65
CA ILE A 493 -25.14 37.19 43.60
C ILE A 493 -24.54 36.40 42.43
N SER A 494 -24.15 37.13 41.39
CA SER A 494 -23.27 36.68 40.32
C SER A 494 -22.09 37.62 40.36
N ASP A 495 -20.94 37.12 40.79
CA ASP A 495 -19.61 37.74 40.70
C ASP A 495 -18.59 36.59 40.76
N TRP A 496 -17.42 36.78 40.14
CA TRP A 496 -16.40 35.75 39.81
C TRP A 496 -16.56 34.99 38.49
N GLU A 497 -16.72 35.72 37.39
CA GLU A 497 -16.22 35.29 36.07
C GLU A 497 -15.93 36.53 35.18
N ILE A 498 -15.08 36.37 34.16
CA ILE A 498 -14.66 37.40 33.18
C ILE A 498 -13.70 38.48 33.74
N GLN A 499 -12.42 38.12 33.90
CA GLN A 499 -11.32 39.07 33.64
C GLN A 499 -10.01 38.33 33.29
N ASP A 500 -9.93 37.80 32.06
CA ASP A 500 -8.69 37.66 31.29
C ASP A 500 -9.03 37.22 29.85
N ILE A 501 -8.17 37.55 28.89
CA ILE A 501 -8.33 37.30 27.43
C ILE A 501 -9.38 38.18 26.73
N GLU A 502 -9.17 39.50 26.72
CA GLU A 502 -9.62 40.35 25.61
C GLU A 502 -8.70 41.58 25.45
N ASN A 503 -7.56 41.39 24.78
CA ASN A 503 -6.71 42.47 24.23
C ASN A 503 -5.57 41.89 23.39
N LEU A 504 -5.81 41.56 22.11
CA LEU A 504 -4.75 41.41 21.09
C LEU A 504 -5.26 41.38 19.63
N GLN A 505 -6.00 42.41 19.23
CA GLN A 505 -6.05 43.02 17.89
C GLN A 505 -6.99 44.24 18.02
N GLU A 506 -6.72 45.43 17.48
CA GLU A 506 -6.16 45.74 16.17
C GLU A 506 -5.69 47.21 16.15
N SER A 507 -4.52 47.52 15.57
CA SER A 507 -4.09 48.88 15.21
C SER A 507 -2.83 48.84 14.33
N PHE A 508 -3.01 49.01 13.02
CA PHE A 508 -1.96 49.47 12.11
C PHE A 508 -2.09 50.99 11.98
N GLU A 509 -1.01 51.74 12.20
CA GLU A 509 -0.40 52.67 11.24
C GLU A 509 0.48 53.76 11.91
N ASN A 510 1.71 53.85 11.39
CA ASN A 510 2.43 55.08 11.01
C ASN A 510 3.19 55.98 12.02
N GLU A 511 4.30 56.49 11.46
CA GLU A 511 5.09 57.70 11.81
C GLU A 511 6.00 57.72 13.06
N ASN A 512 7.28 57.47 12.75
CA ASN A 512 8.42 58.38 12.95
C ASN A 512 8.97 58.80 14.34
N GLU A 513 10.31 58.71 14.36
CA GLU A 513 11.28 59.65 14.95
C GLU A 513 11.62 59.69 16.46
N THR A 514 12.86 59.24 16.70
CA THR A 514 13.94 59.87 17.51
C THR A 514 14.18 59.43 18.96
N SER A 515 15.48 59.25 19.25
CA SER A 515 16.15 59.28 20.56
C SER A 515 15.80 58.14 21.54
N GLY A 516 16.75 57.44 22.16
CA GLY A 516 18.21 57.60 22.21
C GLY A 516 18.73 57.09 23.57
N LEU A 517 19.99 56.65 23.65
CA LEU A 517 20.63 55.96 24.80
C LEU A 517 20.16 54.49 24.97
N GLY A 518 20.98 53.44 24.84
CA GLY A 518 22.39 53.37 24.46
C GLY A 518 23.30 52.83 25.58
N SER A 519 23.73 51.58 25.47
CA SER A 519 25.06 51.13 25.94
C SER A 519 25.46 49.80 25.30
N GLN A 520 26.51 49.83 24.47
CA GLN A 520 27.73 49.01 24.50
C GLN A 520 27.57 47.47 24.70
N TYR A 521 28.16 46.57 23.90
CA TYR A 521 29.36 46.58 23.03
C TYR A 521 29.16 45.57 21.87
N SER A 522 30.03 45.41 20.86
CA SER A 522 30.79 46.34 20.01
C SER A 522 31.12 45.59 18.72
N LEU A 523 31.09 46.28 17.57
CA LEU A 523 31.23 45.70 16.24
C LEU A 523 32.65 45.17 15.95
N GLY A 524 32.74 44.07 15.17
CA GLY A 524 33.99 43.50 14.65
C GLY A 524 33.88 43.23 13.15
N GLU A 525 34.07 44.28 12.34
CA GLU A 525 34.19 44.20 10.89
C GLU A 525 35.66 44.20 10.50
N PHE A 526 36.16 43.15 9.84
CA PHE A 526 37.24 43.26 8.85
C PHE A 526 37.20 42.08 7.88
N SER A 527 36.98 42.41 6.61
CA SER A 527 37.24 41.49 5.49
C SER A 527 38.74 41.51 5.17
N GLN A 528 39.40 40.35 5.27
CA GLN A 528 40.64 40.10 4.54
C GLN A 528 40.83 38.60 4.27
N ASN A 529 41.35 38.32 3.07
CA ASN A 529 41.48 37.01 2.45
C ASN A 529 42.38 36.06 3.24
N GLU A 530 42.06 34.77 3.23
CA GLU A 530 43.08 33.71 3.12
C GLU A 530 42.47 32.40 2.58
N GLU A 531 43.18 31.76 1.65
CA GLU A 531 42.83 30.45 1.09
C GLU A 531 43.18 29.33 2.08
N ILE A 532 42.24 28.46 2.44
CA ILE A 532 42.57 27.19 3.11
C ILE A 532 41.79 26.04 2.46
N GLU A 533 42.53 25.05 1.97
CA GLU A 533 42.01 23.83 1.34
C GLU A 533 41.11 23.01 2.27
N PHE A 534 39.86 22.80 1.88
CA PHE A 534 38.96 21.88 2.56
C PHE A 534 39.27 20.41 2.19
N SER A 535 40.39 19.89 2.69
CA SER A 535 40.76 18.48 2.50
C SER A 535 39.86 17.56 3.35
N SER A 536 39.23 16.61 2.67
CA SER A 536 38.19 15.74 3.22
C SER A 536 38.72 14.74 4.26
N SER A 537 38.29 14.86 5.52
CA SER A 537 38.50 13.81 6.53
C SER A 537 37.25 12.91 6.68
N LEU A 538 36.91 12.20 5.61
CA LEU A 538 35.94 11.09 5.68
C LEU A 538 36.63 9.87 6.30
N ARG A 539 36.27 9.56 7.55
CA ARG A 539 36.67 8.30 8.19
C ARG A 539 35.99 7.12 7.50
N LYS A 540 36.64 6.53 6.49
CA LYS A 540 36.35 5.17 6.05
C LYS A 540 37.21 4.20 6.86
N SER A 541 36.55 3.28 7.54
CA SER A 541 37.18 2.07 8.07
C SER A 541 37.83 1.27 6.93
N SER A 542 39.00 0.71 7.17
CA SER A 542 39.61 -0.28 6.28
C SER A 542 40.29 -1.35 7.11
N LEU A 543 39.69 -2.53 7.10
CA LEU A 543 40.21 -3.77 7.67
C LEU A 543 41.20 -4.38 6.69
N ALA A 544 42.50 -4.05 6.80
CA ALA A 544 43.57 -4.82 6.16
C ALA A 544 44.96 -4.40 6.66
N SER A 545 45.55 -5.18 7.57
CA SER A 545 46.98 -5.56 7.59
C SER A 545 47.25 -6.39 8.84
N LEU A 546 47.46 -7.70 8.64
CA LEU A 546 47.93 -8.62 9.67
C LEU A 546 49.44 -8.78 9.54
N ASP A 547 50.21 -7.92 10.20
CA ASP A 547 51.66 -8.15 10.34
C ASP A 547 51.93 -9.09 11.51
N LEU A 548 52.16 -10.37 11.19
CA LEU A 548 52.73 -11.33 12.12
C LEU A 548 54.27 -11.22 12.12
N THR A 549 54.82 -10.39 13.00
CA THR A 549 56.21 -10.58 13.47
C THR A 549 56.34 -10.28 14.96
N PRO A 550 56.86 -11.23 15.74
CA PRO A 550 57.79 -10.88 16.80
C PRO A 550 58.95 -11.89 16.85
N SER A 551 60.10 -11.54 16.24
CA SER A 551 61.36 -12.24 16.43
C SER A 551 62.41 -11.27 16.98
N GLN A 552 62.26 -10.87 18.24
CA GLN A 552 63.37 -10.29 19.00
C GLN A 552 64.15 -11.38 19.73
N GLN A 553 65.46 -11.37 19.49
CA GLN A 553 66.44 -12.22 20.15
C GLN A 553 66.63 -11.76 21.60
N GLN A 554 66.59 -12.69 22.56
CA GLN A 554 67.33 -12.53 23.81
C GLN A 554 68.08 -13.81 24.18
N LYS A 555 69.40 -13.68 24.33
CA LYS A 555 70.26 -14.69 24.97
C LYS A 555 69.97 -14.71 26.46
N THR A 556 69.68 -15.87 27.03
CA THR A 556 69.95 -16.16 28.45
C THR A 556 70.49 -17.59 28.62
N VAL A 557 71.29 -17.80 29.67
CA VAL A 557 72.18 -18.96 29.85
C VAL A 557 71.47 -20.13 30.56
N VAL A 558 71.84 -21.35 30.18
CA VAL A 558 71.26 -22.61 30.65
C VAL A 558 71.56 -22.91 32.13
N LYS A 559 70.54 -23.36 32.88
CA LYS A 559 70.67 -24.24 34.06
C LYS A 559 69.66 -25.40 33.96
N PRO A 560 70.04 -26.66 34.29
CA PRO A 560 69.19 -27.82 34.06
C PRO A 560 68.18 -28.06 35.20
N SER A 561 67.03 -27.37 35.16
CA SER A 561 65.85 -27.73 35.96
C SER A 561 64.50 -27.23 35.40
N GLN A 562 64.49 -26.57 34.22
CA GLN A 562 63.32 -25.77 33.78
C GLN A 562 62.41 -26.41 32.72
N ASN A 563 62.73 -27.57 32.15
CA ASN A 563 61.96 -28.13 31.02
C ASN A 563 60.46 -28.34 31.32
N SER A 564 60.11 -28.75 32.55
CA SER A 564 58.70 -28.94 32.93
C SER A 564 57.94 -27.60 33.10
N GLN A 565 58.61 -26.56 33.63
CA GLN A 565 58.04 -25.21 33.71
C GLN A 565 57.88 -24.56 32.34
N MET A 566 58.84 -24.74 31.43
CA MET A 566 58.78 -24.15 30.08
C MET A 566 57.65 -24.77 29.24
N ASN A 567 57.44 -26.09 29.36
CA ASN A 567 56.30 -26.78 28.74
C ASN A 567 54.96 -26.27 29.31
N ALA A 568 54.83 -26.11 30.63
CA ALA A 568 53.64 -25.54 31.26
C ALA A 568 53.39 -24.09 30.81
N GLN A 569 54.43 -23.27 30.63
CA GLN A 569 54.31 -21.91 30.09
C GLN A 569 53.87 -21.90 28.62
N MET A 570 54.36 -22.81 27.77
CA MET A 570 53.87 -22.93 26.39
C MET A 570 52.41 -23.37 26.33
N VAL A 571 52.00 -24.37 27.13
CA VAL A 571 50.59 -24.79 27.23
C VAL A 571 49.71 -23.66 27.76
N SER A 572 50.18 -22.87 28.73
CA SER A 572 49.46 -21.69 29.21
C SER A 572 49.34 -20.59 28.14
N ARG A 573 50.36 -20.38 27.32
CA ARG A 573 50.32 -19.43 26.18
C ARG A 573 49.36 -19.90 25.12
N LEU A 574 49.45 -21.15 24.68
CA LEU A 574 48.52 -21.76 23.72
C LEU A 574 47.08 -21.74 24.26
N GLY A 575 46.86 -22.07 25.53
CA GLY A 575 45.54 -21.97 26.17
C GLY A 575 45.00 -20.53 26.22
N SER A 576 45.86 -19.53 26.45
CA SER A 576 45.46 -18.12 26.37
C SER A 576 45.14 -17.68 24.94
N GLN A 577 45.86 -18.20 23.95
CA GLN A 577 45.63 -17.91 22.54
C GLN A 577 44.39 -18.62 21.99
N ILE A 578 44.11 -19.85 22.44
CA ILE A 578 42.85 -20.57 22.16
C ILE A 578 41.68 -19.77 22.73
N ARG A 579 41.71 -19.38 24.01
CA ARG A 579 40.66 -18.54 24.61
C ARG A 579 40.47 -17.22 23.87
N ARG A 580 41.56 -16.59 23.43
CA ARG A 580 41.50 -15.38 22.60
C ARG A 580 40.81 -15.66 21.25
N LEU A 581 41.23 -16.69 20.53
CA LEU A 581 40.60 -17.10 19.27
C LEU A 581 39.13 -17.51 19.46
N GLU A 582 38.77 -18.14 20.58
CA GLU A 582 37.38 -18.43 20.95
C GLU A 582 36.57 -17.15 21.19
N THR A 583 37.12 -16.15 21.88
CA THR A 583 36.46 -14.84 22.05
C THR A 583 36.37 -14.05 20.74
N GLU A 584 37.39 -14.10 19.88
CA GLU A 584 37.37 -13.49 18.55
C GLU A 584 36.31 -14.18 17.67
N LEU A 585 36.26 -15.52 17.66
CA LEU A 585 35.25 -16.32 16.95
C LEU A 585 33.83 -16.06 17.47
N ALA A 586 33.65 -15.94 18.79
CA ALA A 586 32.38 -15.52 19.39
C ALA A 586 31.98 -14.10 18.94
N SER A 587 32.90 -13.13 18.97
CA SER A 587 32.65 -11.76 18.50
C SER A 587 32.32 -11.68 17.00
N LEU A 588 32.93 -12.55 16.19
CA LEU A 588 32.66 -12.67 14.75
C LEU A 588 31.30 -13.34 14.48
N LYS A 589 30.90 -14.33 15.28
CA LYS A 589 29.55 -14.91 15.24
C LYS A 589 28.50 -13.88 15.65
N ASP A 590 28.74 -13.14 16.73
CA ASP A 590 27.83 -12.10 17.22
C ASP A 590 27.67 -10.96 16.21
N SER A 591 28.76 -10.44 15.65
CA SER A 591 28.70 -9.40 14.62
C SER A 591 28.02 -9.89 13.34
N ASN A 592 28.29 -11.11 12.88
CA ASN A 592 27.55 -11.71 11.75
C ASN A 592 26.05 -11.86 12.07
N SER A 593 25.68 -12.29 13.29
CA SER A 593 24.28 -12.37 13.71
C SER A 593 23.58 -10.99 13.75
N ARG A 594 24.31 -9.92 14.08
CA ARG A 594 23.80 -8.53 14.02
C ARG A 594 23.61 -8.08 12.58
N LEU A 595 24.61 -8.28 11.71
CA LEU A 595 24.53 -7.97 10.28
C LEU A 595 23.39 -8.74 9.59
N LEU A 596 23.12 -9.99 9.97
CA LEU A 596 21.97 -10.75 9.45
C LEU A 596 20.63 -10.17 9.91
N LYS A 597 20.53 -9.69 11.16
CA LYS A 597 19.33 -8.97 11.65
C LYS A 597 19.15 -7.62 10.97
N GLU A 598 20.23 -6.85 10.80
CA GLU A 598 20.20 -5.58 10.07
C GLU A 598 19.80 -5.79 8.60
N LYS A 599 20.35 -6.81 7.93
CA LYS A 599 19.94 -7.23 6.58
C LYS A 599 18.46 -7.59 6.53
N GLN A 600 17.94 -8.35 7.50
CA GLN A 600 16.51 -8.69 7.54
C GLN A 600 15.65 -7.44 7.74
N ASN A 601 16.03 -6.55 8.68
CA ASN A 601 15.31 -5.29 8.91
C ASN A 601 15.30 -4.40 7.66
N ILE A 602 16.42 -4.33 6.92
CA ILE A 602 16.52 -3.59 5.65
C ILE A 602 15.66 -4.24 4.55
N ASN A 603 15.64 -5.57 4.47
CA ASN A 603 14.74 -6.27 3.54
C ASN A 603 13.27 -5.98 3.87
N ASP A 604 12.89 -6.01 5.15
CA ASP A 604 11.53 -5.72 5.61
C ASP A 604 11.13 -4.25 5.35
N THR A 605 12.06 -3.29 5.46
CA THR A 605 11.78 -1.88 5.07
C THR A 605 11.71 -1.71 3.56
N ILE A 606 12.55 -2.39 2.77
CA ILE A 606 12.45 -2.39 1.31
C ILE A 606 11.09 -2.95 0.84
N VAL A 607 10.61 -4.04 1.43
CA VAL A 607 9.29 -4.61 1.12
C VAL A 607 8.16 -3.63 1.45
N LYS A 608 8.22 -2.94 2.60
CA LYS A 608 7.24 -1.88 2.94
C LYS A 608 7.27 -0.72 1.96
N LEU A 609 8.46 -0.22 1.59
CA LEU A 609 8.62 0.85 0.60
C LEU A 609 8.13 0.42 -0.79
N MET A 610 8.29 -0.85 -1.17
CA MET A 610 7.71 -1.41 -2.39
C MET A 610 6.18 -1.45 -2.35
N GLU A 611 5.58 -1.82 -1.22
CA GLU A 611 4.12 -1.80 -1.02
C GLU A 611 3.56 -0.37 -1.05
N GLU A 612 4.20 0.57 -0.35
CA GLU A 612 3.87 1.99 -0.37
C GLU A 612 3.95 2.58 -1.79
N ASN A 613 4.99 2.26 -2.55
CA ASN A 613 5.15 2.69 -3.94
C ASN A 613 4.09 2.04 -4.86
N SER A 614 3.76 0.76 -4.67
CA SER A 614 2.65 0.09 -5.36
C SER A 614 1.32 0.80 -5.09
N ASN A 615 1.06 1.16 -3.83
CA ASN A 615 -0.15 1.89 -3.44
C ASN A 615 -0.17 3.33 -3.98
N ALA A 616 0.96 4.03 -3.99
CA ALA A 616 1.10 5.35 -4.61
C ALA A 616 0.88 5.32 -6.14
N ASN A 617 1.29 4.25 -6.82
CA ASN A 617 1.00 4.08 -8.25
C ASN A 617 -0.48 3.78 -8.52
N LYS A 618 -1.16 3.01 -7.66
CA LYS A 618 -2.61 2.78 -7.74
C LYS A 618 -3.39 4.09 -7.57
N THR A 619 -3.09 4.88 -6.54
CA THR A 619 -3.76 6.18 -6.31
C THR A 619 -3.45 7.18 -7.44
N LYS A 620 -2.24 7.15 -8.01
CA LYS A 620 -1.87 7.94 -9.20
C LYS A 620 -2.63 7.51 -10.46
N SER A 621 -2.95 6.22 -10.63
CA SER A 621 -3.84 5.77 -11.71
C SER A 621 -5.27 6.29 -11.52
N GLN A 622 -5.83 6.08 -10.33
CA GLN A 622 -7.16 6.58 -9.96
C GLN A 622 -7.29 8.11 -10.11
N LEU A 623 -6.23 8.86 -9.75
CA LEU A 623 -6.18 10.31 -9.96
C LEU A 623 -6.19 10.67 -11.45
N LYS A 624 -5.42 9.97 -12.29
CA LYS A 624 -5.45 10.17 -13.75
C LYS A 624 -6.81 9.84 -14.36
N GLU A 625 -7.43 8.76 -13.93
CA GLU A 625 -8.77 8.34 -14.36
C GLU A 625 -9.83 9.38 -13.96
N SER A 626 -9.76 9.87 -12.71
CA SER A 626 -10.66 10.93 -12.22
C SER A 626 -10.44 12.26 -12.92
N LEU A 627 -9.19 12.63 -13.25
CA LEU A 627 -8.89 13.83 -14.03
C LEU A 627 -9.42 13.70 -15.46
N ALA A 628 -9.15 12.57 -16.14
CA ALA A 628 -9.69 12.32 -17.47
C ALA A 628 -11.23 12.32 -17.50
N HIS A 629 -11.88 11.86 -16.42
CA HIS A 629 -13.34 11.98 -16.28
C HIS A 629 -13.79 13.43 -16.09
N SER A 630 -13.06 14.24 -15.30
CA SER A 630 -13.29 15.67 -15.14
C SER A 630 -13.17 16.42 -16.47
N ASP A 631 -12.08 16.22 -17.21
CA ASP A 631 -11.85 16.82 -18.53
C ASP A 631 -12.96 16.44 -19.54
N ALA A 632 -13.45 15.20 -19.47
CA ALA A 632 -14.55 14.73 -20.29
C ALA A 632 -15.91 15.34 -19.88
N LEU A 633 -16.10 15.63 -18.58
CA LEU A 633 -17.27 16.33 -18.08
C LEU A 633 -17.23 17.81 -18.46
N GLU A 634 -16.07 18.47 -18.37
CA GLU A 634 -15.86 19.86 -18.75
C GLU A 634 -16.09 20.06 -20.25
N LYS A 635 -15.57 19.17 -21.10
CA LYS A 635 -15.86 19.18 -22.55
C LYS A 635 -17.36 19.04 -22.85
N LYS A 636 -18.08 18.20 -22.10
CA LYS A 636 -19.54 18.07 -22.23
C LYS A 636 -20.25 19.34 -21.75
N LEU A 637 -19.82 19.92 -20.64
CA LEU A 637 -20.38 21.17 -20.11
C LEU A 637 -20.20 22.31 -21.12
N ASN A 638 -19.00 22.49 -21.65
CA ASN A 638 -18.70 23.51 -22.67
C ASN A 638 -19.52 23.29 -23.94
N ALA A 639 -19.68 22.04 -24.41
CA ALA A 639 -20.58 21.73 -25.53
C ALA A 639 -22.06 22.04 -25.20
N THR A 640 -22.53 21.77 -23.99
CA THR A 640 -23.90 22.14 -23.60
C THR A 640 -24.09 23.64 -23.40
N LEU A 641 -23.06 24.38 -22.98
CA LEU A 641 -23.07 25.83 -22.90
C LEU A 641 -23.09 26.47 -24.30
N GLN A 642 -22.33 25.93 -25.24
CA GLN A 642 -22.38 26.35 -26.64
C GLN A 642 -23.78 26.10 -27.24
N LEU A 643 -24.33 24.88 -27.09
CA LEU A 643 -25.68 24.55 -27.55
C LEU A 643 -26.77 25.38 -26.85
N LEU A 644 -26.54 25.85 -25.62
CA LEU A 644 -27.43 26.77 -24.93
C LEU A 644 -27.32 28.20 -25.48
N GLY A 645 -26.11 28.65 -25.82
CA GLY A 645 -25.86 29.91 -26.52
C GLY A 645 -26.54 29.95 -27.88
N GLU A 646 -26.28 28.97 -28.74
CA GLU A 646 -26.92 28.83 -30.07
C GLU A 646 -28.46 28.82 -29.97
N ARG A 647 -29.02 28.22 -28.91
CA ARG A 647 -30.46 28.25 -28.64
C ARG A 647 -30.96 29.60 -28.13
N SER A 648 -30.17 30.31 -27.34
CA SER A 648 -30.51 31.64 -26.84
C SER A 648 -30.52 32.65 -28.00
N GLU A 649 -29.49 32.62 -28.84
CA GLU A 649 -29.41 33.41 -30.09
C GLU A 649 -30.62 33.12 -30.98
N ARG A 650 -30.99 31.84 -31.17
CA ARG A 650 -32.16 31.48 -31.99
C ARG A 650 -33.51 31.93 -31.39
N VAL A 651 -33.60 32.06 -30.06
CA VAL A 651 -34.79 32.63 -29.40
C VAL A 651 -34.82 34.14 -29.60
N GLU A 652 -33.70 34.85 -29.43
CA GLU A 652 -33.58 36.29 -29.68
C GLU A 652 -33.91 36.65 -31.13
N GLU A 653 -33.43 35.88 -32.12
CA GLU A 653 -33.83 36.01 -33.52
C GLU A 653 -35.36 35.90 -33.70
N LEU A 654 -35.99 34.90 -33.08
CA LEU A 654 -37.44 34.68 -33.18
C LEU A 654 -38.27 35.72 -32.42
N GLU A 655 -37.74 36.29 -31.34
CA GLU A 655 -38.38 37.40 -30.62
C GLU A 655 -38.34 38.68 -31.46
N ASN A 656 -37.22 38.97 -32.13
CA ASN A 656 -37.11 40.05 -33.11
C ASN A 656 -38.04 39.84 -34.31
N ASP A 657 -38.07 38.64 -34.92
CA ASP A 657 -39.01 38.28 -36.01
C ASP A 657 -40.48 38.54 -35.60
N VAL A 658 -40.83 38.27 -34.33
CA VAL A 658 -42.17 38.47 -33.78
C VAL A 658 -42.47 39.95 -33.53
N ASP A 659 -41.50 40.76 -33.11
CA ASP A 659 -41.66 42.21 -32.93
C ASP A 659 -41.77 42.94 -34.28
N ASP A 660 -40.97 42.56 -35.29
CA ASP A 660 -41.13 43.03 -36.68
C ASP A 660 -42.53 42.71 -37.23
N LEU A 661 -43.06 41.51 -36.97
CA LEU A 661 -44.43 41.14 -37.34
C LEU A 661 -45.48 41.99 -36.60
N LYS A 662 -45.26 42.33 -35.32
CA LYS A 662 -46.16 43.24 -34.57
C LYS A 662 -46.11 44.65 -35.16
N GLU A 663 -44.95 45.18 -35.50
CA GLU A 663 -44.82 46.50 -36.13
C GLU A 663 -45.51 46.52 -37.50
N LEU A 664 -45.31 45.49 -38.33
CA LEU A 664 -46.00 45.35 -39.61
C LEU A 664 -47.53 45.28 -39.44
N MET A 665 -48.03 44.54 -38.44
CA MET A 665 -49.46 44.49 -38.12
C MET A 665 -49.98 45.84 -37.62
N GLN A 666 -49.23 46.55 -36.77
CA GLN A 666 -49.60 47.89 -36.29
C GLN A 666 -49.65 48.89 -37.45
N MET A 667 -48.67 48.86 -38.36
CA MET A 667 -48.67 49.69 -39.57
C MET A 667 -49.85 49.36 -40.49
N GLN A 668 -50.20 48.09 -40.69
CA GLN A 668 -51.39 47.71 -41.46
C GLN A 668 -52.70 48.20 -40.81
N VAL A 669 -52.82 48.07 -39.49
CA VAL A 669 -53.99 48.59 -38.75
C VAL A 669 -54.05 50.12 -38.85
N GLN A 670 -52.93 50.81 -38.69
CA GLN A 670 -52.84 52.27 -38.82
C GLN A 670 -53.25 52.73 -40.24
N GLN A 671 -52.76 52.07 -41.29
CA GLN A 671 -53.18 52.32 -42.67
C GLN A 671 -54.68 52.08 -42.88
N MET A 672 -55.24 51.03 -42.29
CA MET A 672 -56.68 50.75 -42.35
C MET A 672 -57.52 51.80 -41.61
N VAL A 673 -57.05 52.32 -40.48
CA VAL A 673 -57.70 53.42 -39.75
C VAL A 673 -57.65 54.71 -40.58
N GLU A 674 -56.49 55.08 -41.13
CA GLU A 674 -56.36 56.26 -42.00
C GLU A 674 -57.24 56.17 -43.25
N LEU A 675 -57.40 54.98 -43.84
CA LEU A 675 -58.32 54.76 -44.95
C LEU A 675 -59.79 54.90 -44.53
N GLN A 676 -60.17 54.44 -43.33
CA GLN A 676 -61.51 54.65 -42.78
C GLN A 676 -61.79 56.13 -42.46
N GLU A 677 -60.79 56.87 -41.96
CA GLU A 677 -60.90 58.31 -41.70
C GLU A 677 -61.03 59.12 -42.99
N ARG A 678 -60.37 58.72 -44.09
CA ARG A 678 -60.52 59.36 -45.42
C ARG A 678 -61.85 59.06 -46.12
N VAL A 679 -62.60 58.05 -45.69
CA VAL A 679 -63.89 57.63 -46.25
C VAL A 679 -65.08 58.24 -45.48
N ARG A 680 -64.85 58.77 -44.28
CA ARG A 680 -65.82 59.53 -43.49
C ARG A 680 -65.84 61.01 -43.86
#